data_AF-A0A150GDK0-F1
#
_entry.id   AF-A0A150GDK0-F1
#
_cell.length_a   1.000
_cell.length_b   1.000
_cell.length_c   1.000
_cell.angle_alpha   90.00
_cell.angle_beta   90.00
_cell.angle_gamma   90.00
#
_symmetry.space_group_name_H-M   'P 1'
#
loop_
_entity.id
_entity.type
_entity.pdbx_description
1 polymer ?
#
loop_
_entity_poly.entity_id
_entity_poly.type
_entity_poly.pdbx_seq_one_letter_code
_entity_poly.pdbx_strand_id
1 'polypeptide(L)'
;MSRQAVSRHLRELMSSIDTVLEFYGPGISFCSNDALQQRIDTCNSESLALHHQYTHILSRAQDAAQGLQTAAALDWIEPCVGTGVVPWLIRTFKLIASKAAEVLDRAAPVGARRNVAASLNVCGPSAFMLLGNLIDQLHSRAACWVLLTRLNACTLPTTPIAELVDALSSSGLVPAAAGMILQVPLVDESVSPLAPMARNLKDTAINVHAAMRDICLALCVLQRAHMLLLLSSGSTSAPGVAQLGRQLEHSDVTALRHAMLQRLAAHGGLQPPPPEGEGEGDGVAAEGSPAEAQAWWLPLLEAQRGALTGGDDEWLEDDHCVTVLVSLGYWRGTELREVTSCGNLRSGRVPLPASAPPPKTVARLAARTAEALCRLYRGQGLGGAYGSPQRHFARSPDLKDMLDFSDEASIVSEAELQACLPHWLEAAAWGLALCGEALAGAVERRDGVAPKVLHWISQVQDLGKGAAGIAQLIRALAALSGHTQRGTNTLHEEARADLSAQLRRAGLGASLDRALRLAFALFDRAAAPGASEWERSAAKELREVPAAVADILRCHLTLPMPEPAGATAEEGGASGVLVTAAKRASALARKLEELVEAGDGGGGGSMGEIFKPSSAVLGIVISGAAIIREELRKRQQTISPGDGGLAPKAGSDAVPAARAPGGERAFELLALLTRSACHLAAQLAAVAARLSGDRGNAAVSPKAIAQAIVATAQTLDQLSHSCPDRGWGLTETQLIACQPHRLLAAAAALMCAMPADVHSARPPMLPTALTRALAALAARSGLSLRVRAWLAPPAGPEPPAATQAAMPAPNRAERGCLERPLRAAVASPNFDKVPYMAEYALALLDVARGSSSDCSGRANGTVFGDIARTISAAQDDEDAGPSADEARARVSNALDQYLGRRAGRDAEAAVAVAVPTALPAPLPVEAAALATRQLRVCANPLCANSGRAAEADLVLKQCAGCRAVRYCGAACQRAHWSEHRALCAELKAAATGEGMG
;
A
#
# COMPACT_ATOMS: atom_id res chain seq x y z
N MET A 1 40.05 -25.89 -44.20
CA MET A 1 39.69 -27.26 -43.73
C MET A 1 38.68 -27.88 -44.71
N SER A 2 38.60 -29.20 -44.80
CA SER A 2 37.67 -29.89 -45.73
C SER A 2 36.24 -29.92 -45.18
N ARG A 3 35.23 -29.96 -46.07
CA ARG A 3 33.79 -30.16 -45.72
C ARG A 3 33.57 -31.31 -44.72
N GLN A 4 34.42 -32.34 -44.80
CA GLN A 4 34.41 -33.49 -43.89
C GLN A 4 34.69 -33.12 -42.42
N ALA A 5 35.47 -32.08 -42.15
CA ALA A 5 35.73 -31.63 -40.79
C ALA A 5 34.49 -30.98 -40.17
N VAL A 6 33.84 -30.05 -40.89
CA VAL A 6 32.56 -29.44 -40.47
C VAL A 6 31.51 -30.54 -40.21
N SER A 7 31.39 -31.50 -41.14
CA SER A 7 30.46 -32.63 -40.97
C SER A 7 30.82 -33.59 -39.82
N ARG A 8 32.08 -33.64 -39.41
CA ARG A 8 32.50 -34.42 -38.24
C ARG A 8 32.07 -33.72 -36.97
N HIS A 9 32.42 -32.43 -36.83
CA HIS A 9 32.10 -31.66 -35.64
C HIS A 9 30.60 -31.54 -35.42
N LEU A 10 29.81 -31.36 -36.48
CA LEU A 10 28.34 -31.33 -36.36
C LEU A 10 27.77 -32.66 -35.86
N ARG A 11 28.29 -33.81 -36.31
CA ARG A 11 27.82 -35.12 -35.85
C ARG A 11 28.19 -35.38 -34.40
N GLU A 12 29.40 -35.03 -34.00
CA GLU A 12 29.87 -35.21 -32.63
C GLU A 12 29.13 -34.30 -31.65
N LEU A 13 28.86 -33.05 -32.05
CA LEU A 13 28.03 -32.10 -31.30
C LEU A 13 26.60 -32.64 -31.12
N MET A 14 25.95 -33.06 -32.22
CA MET A 14 24.59 -33.62 -32.17
C MET A 14 24.52 -34.86 -31.28
N SER A 15 25.48 -35.79 -31.43
CA SER A 15 25.53 -37.01 -30.62
C SER A 15 25.76 -36.72 -29.15
N SER A 16 26.60 -35.74 -28.83
CA SER A 16 26.86 -35.34 -27.46
C SER A 16 25.61 -34.73 -26.83
N ILE A 17 24.90 -33.87 -27.55
CA ILE A 17 23.65 -33.27 -27.07
C ILE A 17 22.55 -34.33 -26.88
N ASP A 18 22.36 -35.25 -27.83
CA ASP A 18 21.37 -36.34 -27.69
C ASP A 18 21.68 -37.23 -26.47
N THR A 19 22.96 -37.54 -26.25
CA THR A 19 23.38 -38.32 -25.08
C THR A 19 23.07 -37.58 -23.78
N VAL A 20 23.32 -36.27 -23.72
CA VAL A 20 22.98 -35.46 -22.55
C VAL A 20 21.46 -35.40 -22.36
N LEU A 21 20.66 -35.30 -23.42
CA LEU A 21 19.19 -35.29 -23.34
C LEU A 21 18.62 -36.63 -22.85
N GLU A 22 19.19 -37.76 -23.29
CA GLU A 22 18.80 -39.08 -22.84
C GLU A 22 19.00 -39.26 -21.32
N PHE A 23 20.06 -38.69 -20.73
CA PHE A 23 20.31 -38.76 -19.28
C PHE A 23 19.19 -38.16 -18.40
N TYR A 24 18.29 -37.35 -18.96
CA TYR A 24 17.21 -36.68 -18.23
C TYR A 24 15.81 -37.21 -18.57
N GLY A 25 15.72 -38.33 -19.28
CA GLY A 25 14.46 -39.04 -19.44
C GLY A 25 13.88 -39.48 -18.08
N PRO A 26 12.56 -39.41 -17.86
CA PRO A 26 11.92 -39.81 -16.61
C PRO A 26 12.08 -41.33 -16.42
N GLY A 27 13.16 -41.76 -15.77
CA GLY A 27 13.42 -43.17 -15.47
C GLY A 27 14.88 -43.63 -15.39
N ILE A 28 15.88 -42.75 -15.57
CA ILE A 28 17.29 -43.18 -15.61
C ILE A 28 18.00 -42.95 -14.26
N SER A 29 18.64 -44.01 -13.79
CA SER A 29 19.50 -44.04 -12.60
C SER A 29 20.83 -43.32 -12.87
N PHE A 30 21.23 -42.41 -11.98
CA PHE A 30 22.45 -41.60 -12.04
C PHE A 30 23.69 -42.42 -12.47
N CYS A 31 24.21 -42.17 -13.67
CA CYS A 31 25.59 -42.54 -14.03
C CYS A 31 26.59 -41.57 -13.40
N SER A 32 27.87 -41.96 -13.33
CA SER A 32 28.94 -41.12 -12.75
C SER A 32 29.01 -39.75 -13.45
N ASN A 33 29.15 -38.69 -12.65
CA ASN A 33 29.27 -37.30 -13.11
C ASN A 33 30.39 -37.12 -14.16
N ASP A 34 31.40 -37.98 -14.16
CA ASP A 34 32.55 -37.90 -15.07
C ASP A 34 32.16 -38.19 -16.51
N ALA A 35 31.26 -39.15 -16.74
CA ALA A 35 30.78 -39.49 -18.08
C ALA A 35 29.93 -38.36 -18.67
N LEU A 36 29.10 -37.73 -17.84
CA LEU A 36 28.32 -36.55 -18.22
C LEU A 36 29.22 -35.34 -18.49
N GLN A 37 30.23 -35.10 -17.64
CA GLN A 37 31.22 -34.03 -17.82
C GLN A 37 32.00 -34.21 -19.12
N GLN A 38 32.49 -35.41 -19.40
CA GLN A 38 33.23 -35.70 -20.64
C GLN A 38 32.39 -35.41 -21.89
N ARG A 39 31.09 -35.72 -21.86
CA ARG A 39 30.17 -35.42 -22.97
C ARG A 39 29.92 -33.93 -23.13
N ILE A 40 29.84 -33.18 -22.04
CA ILE A 40 29.71 -31.71 -22.06
C ILE A 40 30.99 -31.06 -22.58
N ASP A 41 32.17 -31.50 -22.14
CA ASP A 41 33.45 -30.97 -22.61
C ASP A 41 33.64 -31.23 -24.11
N THR A 42 33.21 -32.40 -24.58
CA THR A 42 33.16 -32.73 -26.00
C THR A 42 32.19 -31.79 -26.74
N CYS A 43 30.99 -31.55 -26.20
CA CYS A 43 30.04 -30.60 -26.78
C CYS A 43 30.64 -29.19 -26.93
N ASN A 44 31.35 -28.71 -25.91
CA ASN A 44 32.01 -27.40 -25.91
C ASN A 44 33.17 -27.32 -26.92
N SER A 45 34.05 -28.32 -26.96
CA SER A 45 35.18 -28.33 -27.90
C SER A 45 34.72 -28.37 -29.36
N GLU A 46 33.70 -29.18 -29.65
CA GLU A 46 33.15 -29.31 -31.00
C GLU A 46 32.39 -28.06 -31.44
N SER A 47 31.67 -27.42 -30.51
CA SER A 47 30.99 -26.14 -30.77
C SER A 47 31.98 -25.02 -31.06
N LEU A 48 33.07 -24.91 -30.28
CA LEU A 48 34.12 -23.91 -30.49
C LEU A 48 34.84 -24.12 -31.83
N ALA A 49 35.14 -25.38 -32.17
CA ALA A 49 35.74 -25.75 -33.44
C ALA A 49 34.85 -25.36 -34.63
N LEU A 50 33.53 -25.55 -34.51
CA LEU A 50 32.56 -25.12 -35.52
C LEU A 50 32.49 -23.59 -35.65
N HIS A 51 32.50 -22.86 -34.53
CA HIS A 51 32.46 -21.39 -34.55
C HIS A 51 33.73 -20.80 -35.20
N HIS A 52 34.92 -21.35 -34.91
CA HIS A 52 36.16 -20.95 -35.57
C HIS A 52 36.14 -21.24 -37.08
N GLN A 53 35.54 -22.36 -37.50
CA GLN A 53 35.39 -22.68 -38.92
C GLN A 53 34.40 -21.74 -39.61
N TYR A 54 33.28 -21.44 -38.96
CA TYR A 54 32.30 -20.49 -39.44
C TYR A 54 32.90 -19.10 -39.65
N THR A 55 33.56 -18.55 -38.62
CA THR A 55 34.21 -17.21 -38.68
C THR A 55 35.27 -17.14 -39.78
N HIS A 56 36.05 -18.20 -39.97
CA HIS A 56 37.02 -18.29 -41.06
C HIS A 56 36.37 -18.37 -42.46
N ILE A 57 35.22 -19.04 -42.59
CA ILE A 57 34.47 -19.07 -43.86
C ILE A 57 33.82 -17.72 -44.12
N LEU A 58 33.30 -17.08 -43.09
CA LEU A 58 32.66 -15.77 -43.15
C LEU A 58 33.66 -14.68 -43.57
N SER A 59 34.84 -14.63 -42.97
CA SER A 59 35.88 -13.67 -43.35
C SER A 59 36.32 -13.84 -44.80
N ARG A 60 36.51 -15.09 -45.26
CA ARG A 60 36.81 -15.38 -46.67
C ARG A 60 35.69 -15.02 -47.63
N ALA A 61 34.43 -15.10 -47.18
CA ALA A 61 33.29 -14.71 -48.00
C ALA A 61 33.18 -13.18 -48.08
N GLN A 62 33.36 -12.46 -46.98
CA GLN A 62 33.25 -10.99 -46.93
C GLN A 62 34.20 -10.29 -47.92
N ASP A 63 35.41 -10.84 -48.13
CA ASP A 63 36.41 -10.24 -49.03
C ASP A 63 36.33 -10.73 -50.49
N ALA A 64 35.43 -11.67 -50.81
CA ALA A 64 35.40 -12.33 -52.11
C ALA A 64 34.31 -11.77 -53.06
N ALA A 65 34.54 -11.88 -54.37
CA ALA A 65 33.52 -11.56 -55.37
C ALA A 65 32.25 -12.42 -55.19
N GLN A 66 31.09 -11.91 -55.60
CA GLN A 66 29.77 -12.51 -55.35
C GLN A 66 29.64 -14.01 -55.73
N GLY A 67 30.32 -14.45 -56.80
CA GLY A 67 30.37 -15.86 -57.19
C GLY A 67 31.15 -16.75 -56.20
N LEU A 68 32.21 -16.22 -55.59
CA LEU A 68 33.00 -16.91 -54.58
C LEU A 68 32.34 -16.87 -53.19
N GLN A 69 31.57 -15.82 -52.88
CA GLN A 69 30.68 -15.79 -51.71
C GLN A 69 29.67 -16.95 -51.75
N THR A 70 29.09 -17.20 -52.93
CA THR A 70 28.15 -18.30 -53.15
C THR A 70 28.83 -19.68 -53.01
N ALA A 71 30.08 -19.81 -53.44
CA ALA A 71 30.85 -21.05 -53.28
C ALA A 71 31.24 -21.31 -51.81
N ALA A 72 31.73 -20.29 -51.11
CA ALA A 72 32.01 -20.35 -49.67
C ALA A 72 30.75 -20.67 -48.87
N ALA A 73 29.60 -20.21 -49.35
CA ALA A 73 28.32 -20.50 -48.78
C ALA A 73 27.92 -21.98 -48.89
N LEU A 74 28.02 -22.53 -50.10
CA LEU A 74 27.73 -23.94 -50.35
C LEU A 74 28.68 -24.86 -49.57
N ASP A 75 29.94 -24.44 -49.39
CA ASP A 75 30.92 -25.16 -48.57
C ASP A 75 30.52 -25.30 -47.10
N TRP A 76 29.67 -24.42 -46.57
CA TRP A 76 29.14 -24.49 -45.21
C TRP A 76 27.78 -25.20 -45.13
N ILE A 77 26.86 -24.90 -46.06
CA ILE A 77 25.50 -25.44 -46.07
C ILE A 77 25.49 -26.95 -46.37
N GLU A 78 26.32 -27.39 -47.32
CA GLU A 78 26.34 -28.79 -47.76
C GLU A 78 26.72 -29.76 -46.62
N PRO A 79 27.73 -29.47 -45.76
CA PRO A 79 27.96 -30.21 -44.52
C PRO A 79 26.74 -30.30 -43.59
N CYS A 80 26.03 -29.20 -43.32
CA CYS A 80 24.88 -29.18 -42.41
C CYS A 80 23.70 -30.00 -42.92
N VAL A 81 23.46 -29.95 -44.23
CA VAL A 81 22.44 -30.81 -44.87
C VAL A 81 22.89 -32.27 -44.88
N GLY A 82 24.17 -32.52 -45.20
CA GLY A 82 24.75 -33.86 -45.29
C GLY A 82 24.79 -34.64 -43.97
N THR A 83 24.97 -33.94 -42.85
CA THR A 83 24.98 -34.54 -41.50
C THR A 83 23.61 -34.74 -40.89
N GLY A 84 22.55 -34.22 -41.51
CA GLY A 84 21.20 -34.31 -40.95
C GLY A 84 20.93 -33.35 -39.79
N VAL A 85 21.71 -32.28 -39.65
CA VAL A 85 21.50 -31.23 -38.63
C VAL A 85 20.10 -30.66 -38.72
N VAL A 86 19.58 -30.42 -39.93
CA VAL A 86 18.26 -29.82 -40.11
C VAL A 86 17.14 -30.74 -39.60
N PRO A 87 17.04 -32.03 -40.00
CA PRO A 87 16.14 -33.00 -39.36
C PRO A 87 16.32 -33.16 -37.86
N TRP A 88 17.55 -33.05 -37.35
CA TRP A 88 17.84 -33.13 -35.92
C TRP A 88 17.30 -31.93 -35.15
N LEU A 89 17.54 -30.70 -35.63
CA LEU A 89 17.00 -29.48 -35.02
C LEU A 89 15.47 -29.45 -34.99
N ILE A 90 14.83 -29.96 -36.04
CA ILE A 90 13.38 -30.11 -36.10
C ILE A 90 12.88 -31.06 -35.01
N ARG A 91 13.52 -32.23 -34.87
CA ARG A 91 13.11 -33.27 -33.93
C ARG A 91 13.41 -32.89 -32.47
N THR A 92 14.60 -32.38 -32.22
CA THR A 92 15.13 -32.15 -30.87
C THR A 92 14.65 -30.82 -30.29
N PHE A 93 14.57 -29.76 -31.11
CA PHE A 93 14.25 -28.41 -30.63
C PHE A 93 12.99 -27.78 -31.26
N LYS A 94 12.32 -28.45 -32.20
CA LYS A 94 11.11 -27.94 -32.91
C LYS A 94 11.29 -26.58 -33.60
N LEU A 95 12.52 -26.25 -34.03
CA LEU A 95 12.89 -24.90 -34.50
C LEU A 95 12.44 -24.55 -35.93
N ILE A 96 11.94 -25.50 -36.73
CA ILE A 96 11.55 -25.25 -38.14
C ILE A 96 10.14 -25.78 -38.40
N ALA A 97 9.30 -24.98 -39.06
CA ALA A 97 7.94 -25.35 -39.43
C ALA A 97 7.92 -26.66 -40.26
N SER A 98 7.00 -27.58 -39.91
CA SER A 98 6.90 -28.93 -40.46
C SER A 98 6.87 -29.01 -42.00
N LYS A 99 6.37 -27.98 -42.67
CA LYS A 99 6.33 -27.91 -44.15
C LYS A 99 7.69 -27.76 -44.83
N ALA A 100 8.70 -27.21 -44.16
CA ALA A 100 10.08 -27.16 -44.69
C ALA A 100 10.82 -28.50 -44.52
N ALA A 101 10.38 -29.32 -43.55
CA ALA A 101 10.96 -30.63 -43.26
C ALA A 101 10.68 -31.66 -44.37
N GLU A 102 9.48 -31.65 -44.96
CA GLU A 102 9.08 -32.58 -46.03
C GLU A 102 9.93 -32.46 -47.30
N VAL A 103 10.51 -31.28 -47.57
CA VAL A 103 11.32 -31.04 -48.77
C VAL A 103 12.79 -31.44 -48.59
N LEU A 104 13.25 -31.58 -47.34
CA LEU A 104 14.63 -31.91 -46.97
C LEU A 104 14.85 -33.40 -46.67
N ASP A 105 13.80 -34.22 -46.74
CA ASP A 105 13.91 -35.67 -46.63
C ASP A 105 14.71 -36.28 -47.81
N ARG A 106 15.51 -37.32 -47.54
CA ARG A 106 16.34 -37.99 -48.57
C ARG A 106 15.49 -38.61 -49.69
N ALA A 107 14.21 -38.88 -49.41
CA ALA A 107 13.22 -39.37 -50.37
C ALA A 107 12.75 -38.29 -51.38
N ALA A 108 13.02 -37.00 -51.14
CA ALA A 108 12.61 -35.94 -52.05
C ALA A 108 13.37 -36.00 -53.40
N PRO A 109 12.70 -35.79 -54.55
CA PRO A 109 13.34 -35.77 -55.86
C PRO A 109 14.50 -34.76 -55.89
N VAL A 110 15.58 -35.09 -56.61
CA VAL A 110 16.78 -34.22 -56.73
C VAL A 110 16.41 -32.79 -57.18
N GLY A 111 15.33 -32.62 -57.96
CA GLY A 111 14.78 -31.32 -58.34
C GLY A 111 14.21 -30.50 -57.18
N ALA A 112 13.54 -31.14 -56.21
CA ALA A 112 13.02 -30.46 -55.01
C ALA A 112 14.17 -30.00 -54.09
N ARG A 113 15.21 -30.84 -53.94
CA ARG A 113 16.45 -30.48 -53.22
C ARG A 113 17.23 -29.38 -53.93
N ARG A 114 17.29 -29.39 -55.26
CA ARG A 114 17.86 -28.28 -56.05
C ARG A 114 17.03 -27.01 -55.95
N ASN A 115 15.71 -27.09 -55.87
CA ASN A 115 14.86 -25.92 -55.66
C ASN A 115 14.99 -25.35 -54.25
N VAL A 116 15.20 -26.16 -53.21
CA VAL A 116 15.54 -25.65 -51.87
C VAL A 116 16.93 -25.04 -51.84
N ALA A 117 17.92 -25.67 -52.47
CA ALA A 117 19.26 -25.09 -52.63
C ALA A 117 19.23 -23.80 -53.48
N ALA A 118 18.36 -23.72 -54.49
CA ALA A 118 18.13 -22.52 -55.30
C ALA A 118 17.38 -21.43 -54.50
N SER A 119 16.39 -21.79 -53.68
CA SER A 119 15.72 -20.87 -52.77
C SER A 119 16.66 -20.35 -51.67
N LEU A 120 17.56 -21.19 -51.15
CA LEU A 120 18.64 -20.79 -50.23
C LEU A 120 19.69 -19.92 -50.94
N ASN A 121 19.96 -20.16 -52.22
CA ASN A 121 20.78 -19.29 -53.07
C ASN A 121 20.12 -17.92 -53.31
N VAL A 122 18.79 -17.88 -53.49
CA VAL A 122 18.01 -16.64 -53.60
C VAL A 122 17.98 -15.87 -52.27
N CYS A 123 18.08 -16.57 -51.13
CA CYS A 123 18.19 -15.95 -49.81
C CYS A 123 19.55 -15.30 -49.50
N GLY A 124 20.58 -15.50 -50.34
CA GLY A 124 21.86 -14.80 -50.22
C GLY A 124 22.49 -14.83 -48.81
N PRO A 125 23.25 -13.79 -48.42
CA PRO A 125 23.87 -13.64 -47.09
C PRO A 125 22.90 -13.81 -45.90
N SER A 126 21.59 -13.68 -46.12
CA SER A 126 20.58 -13.84 -45.06
C SER A 126 20.44 -15.29 -44.56
N ALA A 127 20.72 -16.29 -45.41
CA ALA A 127 20.77 -17.70 -44.97
C ALA A 127 21.99 -18.00 -44.07
N PHE A 128 23.10 -17.27 -44.25
CA PHE A 128 24.30 -17.32 -43.39
C PHE A 128 24.03 -16.78 -42.00
N MET A 129 23.40 -15.61 -41.95
CA MET A 129 22.96 -14.98 -40.70
C MET A 129 22.00 -15.88 -39.93
N LEU A 130 21.07 -16.55 -40.64
CA LEU A 130 20.10 -17.47 -40.02
C LEU A 130 20.78 -18.70 -39.41
N LEU A 131 21.75 -19.32 -40.09
CA LEU A 131 22.44 -20.52 -39.59
C LEU A 131 23.48 -20.19 -38.50
N GLY A 132 24.19 -19.06 -38.63
CA GLY A 132 25.07 -18.52 -37.58
C GLY A 132 24.28 -18.21 -36.31
N ASN A 133 23.16 -17.50 -36.43
CA ASN A 133 22.24 -17.26 -35.32
C ASN A 133 21.70 -18.56 -34.71
N LEU A 134 21.47 -19.59 -35.52
CA LEU A 134 20.99 -20.89 -35.04
C LEU A 134 22.06 -21.64 -34.24
N ILE A 135 23.33 -21.54 -34.64
CA ILE A 135 24.47 -22.12 -33.93
C ILE A 135 24.74 -21.36 -32.63
N ASP A 136 24.70 -20.02 -32.67
CA ASP A 136 24.84 -19.19 -31.47
C ASP A 136 23.67 -19.43 -30.50
N GLN A 137 22.44 -19.59 -30.99
CA GLN A 137 21.28 -20.00 -30.19
C GLN A 137 21.43 -21.41 -29.64
N LEU A 138 21.91 -22.38 -30.42
CA LEU A 138 22.17 -23.73 -29.92
C LEU A 138 23.24 -23.72 -28.84
N HIS A 139 24.28 -22.90 -28.99
CA HIS A 139 25.33 -22.76 -28.00
C HIS A 139 24.81 -22.11 -26.72
N SER A 140 24.10 -20.97 -26.80
CA SER A 140 23.50 -20.30 -25.65
C SER A 140 22.46 -21.18 -24.96
N ARG A 141 21.60 -21.88 -25.72
CA ARG A 141 20.58 -22.79 -25.17
C ARG A 141 21.20 -24.05 -24.58
N ALA A 142 22.18 -24.67 -25.22
CA ALA A 142 22.88 -25.83 -24.66
C ALA A 142 23.64 -25.44 -23.40
N ALA A 143 24.33 -24.29 -23.38
CA ALA A 143 25.02 -23.78 -22.21
C ALA A 143 24.05 -23.47 -21.06
N CYS A 144 22.96 -22.72 -21.31
CA CYS A 144 21.95 -22.38 -20.31
C CYS A 144 21.18 -23.62 -19.82
N TRP A 145 20.90 -24.56 -20.70
CA TRP A 145 20.23 -25.81 -20.35
C TRP A 145 21.13 -26.72 -19.53
N VAL A 146 22.41 -26.89 -19.89
CA VAL A 146 23.40 -27.64 -19.09
C VAL A 146 23.57 -26.99 -17.70
N LEU A 147 23.63 -25.66 -17.64
CA LEU A 147 23.62 -24.85 -16.42
C LEU A 147 22.43 -25.16 -15.51
N LEU A 148 21.21 -24.99 -16.02
CA LEU A 148 19.97 -25.20 -15.28
C LEU A 148 19.81 -26.65 -14.83
N THR A 149 20.23 -27.58 -15.67
CA THR A 149 20.10 -29.01 -15.42
C THR A 149 21.09 -29.50 -14.36
N ARG A 150 22.31 -28.94 -14.30
CA ARG A 150 23.25 -29.21 -13.20
C ARG A 150 22.78 -28.63 -11.87
N LEU A 151 22.21 -27.44 -11.89
CA LEU A 151 21.81 -26.73 -10.67
C LEU A 151 20.53 -27.33 -10.05
N ASN A 152 19.57 -27.80 -10.85
CA ASN A 152 18.38 -28.52 -10.36
C ASN A 152 18.70 -29.90 -9.77
N ALA A 153 19.81 -30.54 -10.16
CA ALA A 153 20.27 -31.80 -9.59
C ALA A 153 21.01 -31.64 -8.25
N CYS A 154 21.38 -30.41 -7.85
CA CYS A 154 22.20 -30.10 -6.67
C CYS A 154 21.39 -29.93 -5.37
N THR A 155 20.57 -30.92 -4.98
CA THR A 155 20.05 -31.04 -3.59
C THR A 155 21.04 -31.77 -2.65
N LEU A 156 22.35 -31.74 -2.94
CA LEU A 156 23.39 -32.63 -2.37
C LEU A 156 24.70 -31.84 -2.04
N PRO A 157 25.68 -32.38 -1.27
CA PRO A 157 26.63 -31.63 -0.42
C PRO A 157 27.56 -30.64 -1.16
N THR A 158 28.27 -29.78 -0.43
CA THR A 158 28.95 -28.55 -0.91
C THR A 158 30.04 -28.70 -1.99
N THR A 159 30.58 -29.90 -2.22
CA THR A 159 31.74 -30.13 -3.12
C THR A 159 31.45 -29.99 -4.63
N PRO A 160 30.35 -30.51 -5.22
CA PRO A 160 30.05 -30.38 -6.65
C PRO A 160 29.66 -28.95 -7.06
N ILE A 161 29.21 -28.12 -6.11
CA ILE A 161 28.86 -26.71 -6.36
C ILE A 161 30.13 -25.89 -6.63
N ALA A 162 31.25 -26.18 -5.97
CA ALA A 162 32.50 -25.46 -6.16
C ALA A 162 33.08 -25.65 -7.57
N GLU A 163 33.11 -26.89 -8.09
CA GLU A 163 33.60 -27.20 -9.43
C GLU A 163 32.71 -26.61 -10.54
N LEU A 164 31.39 -26.67 -10.34
CA LEU A 164 30.43 -26.04 -11.25
C LEU A 164 30.61 -24.51 -11.25
N VAL A 165 30.75 -23.91 -10.07
CA VAL A 165 30.97 -22.47 -9.95
C VAL A 165 32.30 -22.09 -10.60
N ASP A 166 33.38 -22.84 -10.42
CA ASP A 166 34.66 -22.58 -11.08
C ASP A 166 34.55 -22.68 -12.62
N ALA A 167 33.85 -23.69 -13.15
CA ALA A 167 33.63 -23.85 -14.59
C ALA A 167 32.82 -22.69 -15.18
N LEU A 168 31.73 -22.29 -14.53
CA LEU A 168 30.89 -21.18 -14.98
C LEU A 168 31.61 -19.85 -14.88
N SER A 169 32.30 -19.65 -13.76
CA SER A 169 32.91 -18.37 -13.45
C SER A 169 34.19 -18.14 -14.25
N SER A 170 34.85 -19.19 -14.75
CA SER A 170 36.00 -19.10 -15.67
C SER A 170 35.61 -18.93 -17.15
N SER A 171 34.38 -19.29 -17.53
CA SER A 171 33.97 -19.35 -18.94
C SER A 171 33.74 -17.98 -19.62
N GLY A 172 33.44 -16.92 -18.85
CA GLY A 172 33.04 -15.62 -19.40
C GLY A 172 31.74 -15.63 -20.22
N LEU A 173 31.02 -16.75 -20.24
CA LEU A 173 29.83 -16.95 -21.07
C LEU A 173 28.69 -15.99 -20.73
N VAL A 174 28.50 -15.68 -19.44
CA VAL A 174 27.38 -14.84 -18.98
C VAL A 174 27.53 -13.38 -19.45
N PRO A 175 28.69 -12.72 -19.22
CA PRO A 175 28.99 -11.44 -19.84
C PRO A 175 28.88 -11.44 -21.36
N ALA A 176 29.46 -12.44 -22.03
CA ALA A 176 29.43 -12.52 -23.49
C ALA A 176 28.00 -12.62 -24.02
N ALA A 177 27.17 -13.47 -23.42
CA ALA A 177 25.78 -13.65 -23.82
C ALA A 177 24.93 -12.40 -23.49
N ALA A 178 25.21 -11.71 -22.39
CA ALA A 178 24.60 -10.43 -22.08
C ALA A 178 24.96 -9.34 -23.11
N GLY A 179 26.24 -9.24 -23.47
CA GLY A 179 26.71 -8.34 -24.53
C GLY A 179 26.06 -8.64 -25.89
N MET A 180 25.90 -9.91 -26.25
CA MET A 180 25.22 -10.33 -27.47
C MET A 180 23.74 -9.92 -27.50
N ILE A 181 23.02 -10.01 -26.38
CA ILE A 181 21.61 -9.56 -26.31
C ILE A 181 21.50 -8.03 -26.47
N LEU A 182 22.44 -7.29 -25.87
CA LEU A 182 22.43 -5.83 -25.89
C LEU A 182 22.77 -5.25 -27.27
N GLN A 183 23.51 -5.98 -28.10
CA GLN A 183 23.86 -5.53 -29.44
C GLN A 183 22.62 -5.43 -30.32
N VAL A 184 22.40 -4.24 -30.90
CA VAL A 184 21.39 -4.03 -31.94
C VAL A 184 21.75 -4.93 -33.13
N PRO A 185 20.82 -5.74 -33.66
CA PRO A 185 21.07 -6.40 -34.93
C PRO A 185 21.44 -5.31 -35.94
N LEU A 186 22.62 -5.35 -36.56
CA LEU A 186 23.01 -4.40 -37.59
C LEU A 186 22.02 -4.54 -38.76
N VAL A 187 20.92 -3.80 -38.69
CA VAL A 187 19.97 -3.66 -39.77
C VAL A 187 20.48 -2.47 -40.57
N ASP A 188 21.06 -2.77 -41.72
CA ASP A 188 21.50 -1.75 -42.66
C ASP A 188 20.27 -0.94 -43.12
N GLU A 189 20.09 0.25 -42.56
CA GLU A 189 18.97 1.17 -42.87
C GLU A 189 18.96 1.60 -44.35
N SER A 190 20.03 1.33 -45.11
CA SER A 190 20.10 1.64 -46.54
C SER A 190 19.30 0.68 -47.44
N VAL A 191 18.78 -0.44 -46.90
CA VAL A 191 18.03 -1.44 -47.68
C VAL A 191 16.52 -1.15 -47.66
N SER A 192 15.97 -0.82 -48.83
CA SER A 192 14.59 -0.36 -49.06
C SER A 192 13.48 -1.28 -48.47
N PRO A 193 12.38 -0.72 -47.92
CA PRO A 193 11.38 -1.46 -47.16
C PRO A 193 10.35 -2.14 -48.07
N LEU A 194 10.66 -3.34 -48.57
CA LEU A 194 9.68 -4.24 -49.19
C LEU A 194 9.56 -5.53 -48.36
N ALA A 195 8.39 -6.16 -48.43
CA ALA A 195 7.79 -7.07 -47.45
C ALA A 195 8.57 -8.28 -46.83
N PRO A 196 9.68 -8.82 -47.37
CA PRO A 196 10.37 -9.95 -46.73
C PRO A 196 11.03 -9.65 -45.37
N MET A 197 11.43 -8.41 -45.12
CA MET A 197 12.17 -8.02 -43.90
C MET A 197 11.32 -8.09 -42.62
N ALA A 198 10.02 -7.83 -42.70
CA ALA A 198 9.14 -7.80 -41.53
C ALA A 198 8.99 -9.19 -40.87
N ARG A 199 9.06 -10.28 -41.65
CA ARG A 199 9.04 -11.66 -41.13
C ARG A 199 10.31 -11.99 -40.36
N ASN A 200 11.48 -11.62 -40.89
CA ASN A 200 12.77 -11.85 -40.22
C ASN A 200 12.82 -11.16 -38.86
N LEU A 201 12.33 -9.92 -38.75
CA LEU A 201 12.29 -9.20 -37.47
C LEU A 201 11.39 -9.87 -36.42
N LYS A 202 10.31 -10.55 -36.82
CA LYS A 202 9.44 -11.28 -35.88
C LYS A 202 10.16 -12.50 -35.31
N ASP A 203 10.81 -13.28 -36.18
CA ASP A 203 11.55 -14.47 -35.76
C ASP A 203 12.78 -14.08 -34.92
N THR A 204 13.47 -12.99 -35.26
CA THR A 204 14.54 -12.42 -34.43
C THR A 204 14.04 -12.02 -33.06
N ALA A 205 12.89 -11.35 -32.95
CA ALA A 205 12.36 -10.92 -31.65
C ALA A 205 11.93 -12.11 -30.77
N ILE A 206 11.31 -13.16 -31.35
CA ILE A 206 10.99 -14.41 -30.65
C ILE A 206 12.28 -15.05 -30.10
N ASN A 207 13.33 -15.10 -30.91
CA ASN A 207 14.60 -15.70 -30.52
C ASN A 207 15.32 -14.89 -29.44
N VAL A 208 15.34 -13.57 -29.56
CA VAL A 208 15.91 -12.68 -28.54
C VAL A 208 15.13 -12.80 -27.24
N HIS A 209 13.81 -12.93 -27.29
CA HIS A 209 12.99 -13.17 -26.10
C HIS A 209 13.33 -14.51 -25.43
N ALA A 210 13.43 -15.61 -26.20
CA ALA A 210 13.84 -16.90 -25.68
C ALA A 210 15.26 -16.87 -25.07
N ALA A 211 16.22 -16.23 -25.74
CA ALA A 211 17.57 -16.05 -25.24
C ALA A 211 17.60 -15.22 -23.95
N MET A 212 16.80 -14.14 -23.90
CA MET A 212 16.69 -13.30 -22.71
C MET A 212 16.15 -14.12 -21.53
N ARG A 213 15.10 -14.91 -21.72
CA ARG A 213 14.57 -15.81 -20.70
C ARG A 213 15.62 -16.80 -20.20
N ASP A 214 16.32 -17.47 -21.10
CA ASP A 214 17.35 -18.45 -20.75
C ASP A 214 18.48 -17.80 -19.93
N ILE A 215 18.91 -16.60 -20.31
CA ILE A 215 19.89 -15.82 -19.53
C ILE A 215 19.33 -15.34 -18.20
N CYS A 216 18.06 -14.93 -18.13
CA CYS A 216 17.42 -14.56 -16.87
C CYS A 216 17.43 -15.73 -15.87
N LEU A 217 17.04 -16.91 -16.33
CA LEU A 217 17.09 -18.12 -15.51
C LEU A 217 18.54 -18.44 -15.08
N ALA A 218 19.52 -18.34 -15.98
CA ALA A 218 20.92 -18.52 -15.65
C ALA A 218 21.39 -17.51 -14.57
N LEU A 219 21.05 -16.23 -14.72
CA LEU A 219 21.39 -15.18 -13.76
C LEU A 219 20.76 -15.46 -12.39
N CYS A 220 19.49 -15.85 -12.33
CA CYS A 220 18.81 -16.19 -11.08
C CYS A 220 19.54 -17.30 -10.34
N VAL A 221 19.93 -18.35 -11.05
CA VAL A 221 20.61 -19.46 -10.39
C VAL A 221 22.04 -19.10 -9.98
N LEU A 222 22.77 -18.34 -10.79
CA LEU A 222 24.11 -17.84 -10.44
C LEU A 222 24.07 -16.93 -9.21
N GLN A 223 23.04 -16.09 -9.09
CA GLN A 223 22.83 -15.23 -7.92
C GLN A 223 22.59 -16.07 -6.67
N ARG A 224 21.69 -17.06 -6.75
CA ARG A 224 21.45 -17.98 -5.64
C ARG A 224 22.70 -18.78 -5.25
N ALA A 225 23.48 -19.24 -6.22
CA ALA A 225 24.75 -19.93 -5.98
C ALA A 225 25.77 -19.00 -5.28
N HIS A 226 25.90 -17.75 -5.74
CA HIS A 226 26.75 -16.74 -5.13
C HIS A 226 26.39 -16.51 -3.66
N MET A 227 25.10 -16.41 -3.35
CA MET A 227 24.62 -16.28 -1.98
C MET A 227 24.93 -17.49 -1.10
N LEU A 228 24.64 -18.70 -1.58
CA LEU A 228 24.90 -19.92 -0.82
C LEU A 228 26.40 -20.04 -0.49
N LEU A 229 27.25 -19.69 -1.45
CA LEU A 229 28.70 -19.66 -1.25
C LEU A 229 29.13 -18.57 -0.26
N LEU A 230 28.54 -17.37 -0.32
CA LEU A 230 28.79 -16.31 0.66
C LEU A 230 28.46 -16.76 2.08
N LEU A 231 27.31 -17.41 2.25
CA LEU A 231 26.85 -17.91 3.55
C LEU A 231 27.71 -19.07 4.07
N SER A 232 28.12 -19.98 3.18
CA SER A 232 28.96 -21.12 3.58
C SER A 232 30.40 -20.72 3.88
N SER A 233 30.95 -19.75 3.15
CA SER A 233 32.35 -19.32 3.29
C SER A 233 32.54 -18.27 4.37
N GLY A 234 31.50 -17.50 4.69
CA GLY A 234 31.58 -16.35 5.59
C GLY A 234 32.48 -15.22 5.06
N SER A 235 32.95 -15.29 3.81
CA SER A 235 33.88 -14.32 3.24
C SER A 235 33.60 -14.05 1.76
N THR A 236 33.50 -12.76 1.41
CA THR A 236 33.44 -12.29 0.02
C THR A 236 34.73 -12.55 -0.75
N SER A 237 35.85 -12.81 -0.05
CA SER A 237 37.16 -13.05 -0.66
C SER A 237 37.41 -14.50 -1.08
N ALA A 238 36.50 -15.43 -0.76
CA ALA A 238 36.65 -16.82 -1.18
C ALA A 238 36.72 -16.87 -2.73
N PRO A 239 37.68 -17.59 -3.35
CA PRO A 239 37.94 -17.50 -4.80
C PRO A 239 36.70 -17.69 -5.68
N GLY A 240 35.87 -18.70 -5.39
CA GLY A 240 34.63 -18.96 -6.12
C GLY A 240 33.56 -17.88 -5.92
N VAL A 241 33.45 -17.32 -4.71
CA VAL A 241 32.56 -16.18 -4.41
C VAL A 241 33.01 -14.95 -5.20
N ALA A 242 34.30 -14.60 -5.13
CA ALA A 242 34.85 -13.43 -5.78
C ALA A 242 34.77 -13.53 -7.32
N GLN A 243 35.03 -14.71 -7.90
CA GLN A 243 34.91 -14.91 -9.35
C GLN A 243 33.45 -14.84 -9.82
N LEU A 244 32.53 -15.47 -9.09
CA LEU A 244 31.11 -15.40 -9.44
C LEU A 244 30.55 -13.98 -9.26
N GLY A 245 30.98 -13.28 -8.21
CA GLY A 245 30.74 -11.85 -8.01
C GLY A 245 31.19 -11.04 -9.22
N ARG A 246 32.44 -11.22 -9.70
CA ARG A 246 32.95 -10.54 -10.91
C ARG A 246 32.08 -10.78 -12.15
N GLN A 247 31.59 -12.00 -12.36
CA GLN A 247 30.70 -12.31 -13.50
C GLN A 247 29.36 -11.60 -13.37
N LEU A 248 28.75 -11.64 -12.18
CA LEU A 248 27.48 -10.97 -11.91
C LEU A 248 27.62 -9.44 -11.92
N GLU A 249 28.79 -8.91 -11.61
CA GLU A 249 29.09 -7.47 -11.59
C GLU A 249 29.62 -6.92 -12.91
N HIS A 250 29.75 -7.76 -13.95
CA HIS A 250 30.22 -7.34 -15.27
C HIS A 250 29.31 -6.25 -15.86
N SER A 251 29.90 -5.26 -16.55
CA SER A 251 29.19 -4.11 -17.13
C SER A 251 28.02 -4.53 -18.03
N ASP A 252 28.25 -5.51 -18.90
CA ASP A 252 27.23 -6.00 -19.85
C ASP A 252 26.07 -6.70 -19.14
N VAL A 253 26.34 -7.40 -18.03
CA VAL A 253 25.28 -8.05 -17.23
C VAL A 253 24.45 -6.98 -16.51
N THR A 254 25.10 -5.95 -15.98
CA THR A 254 24.41 -4.80 -15.37
C THR A 254 23.59 -4.02 -16.38
N ALA A 255 24.12 -3.78 -17.58
CA ALA A 255 23.41 -3.15 -18.68
C ALA A 255 22.21 -3.99 -19.14
N LEU A 256 22.35 -5.32 -19.21
CA LEU A 256 21.26 -6.23 -19.53
C LEU A 256 20.14 -6.15 -18.50
N ARG A 257 20.45 -6.22 -17.19
CA ARG A 257 19.46 -6.05 -16.12
C ARG A 257 18.69 -4.74 -16.23
N HIS A 258 19.40 -3.66 -16.53
CA HIS A 258 18.79 -2.36 -16.76
C HIS A 258 17.84 -2.37 -17.96
N ALA A 259 18.31 -2.87 -19.11
CA ALA A 259 17.50 -3.00 -20.33
C ALA A 259 16.25 -3.87 -20.11
N MET A 260 16.35 -4.94 -19.31
CA MET A 260 15.22 -5.81 -18.99
C MET A 260 14.15 -5.09 -18.15
N LEU A 261 14.54 -4.32 -17.13
CA LEU A 261 13.58 -3.52 -16.34
C LEU A 261 12.95 -2.41 -17.18
N GLN A 262 13.72 -1.80 -18.08
CA GLN A 262 13.20 -0.80 -19.03
C GLN A 262 12.21 -1.41 -20.03
N ARG A 263 12.51 -2.62 -20.54
CA ARG A 263 11.58 -3.40 -21.37
C ARG A 263 10.29 -3.70 -20.63
N LEU A 264 10.37 -4.15 -19.38
CA LEU A 264 9.20 -4.37 -18.52
C LEU A 264 8.39 -3.07 -18.36
N ALA A 265 9.05 -1.93 -18.16
CA ALA A 265 8.38 -0.63 -18.11
C ALA A 265 7.64 -0.30 -19.42
N ALA A 266 8.28 -0.53 -20.57
CA ALA A 266 7.66 -0.35 -21.88
C ALA A 266 6.46 -1.27 -22.09
N HIS A 267 6.54 -2.53 -21.63
CA HIS A 267 5.40 -3.45 -21.63
C HIS A 267 4.21 -2.92 -20.82
N GLY A 268 4.47 -2.25 -19.69
CA GLY A 268 3.46 -1.52 -18.92
C GLY A 268 2.93 -0.25 -19.58
N GLY A 269 3.39 0.09 -20.79
CA GLY A 269 3.00 1.32 -21.50
C GLY A 269 3.68 2.58 -20.93
N LEU A 270 4.81 2.43 -20.24
CA LEU A 270 5.60 3.56 -19.75
C LEU A 270 6.62 3.97 -20.79
N GLN A 271 6.67 5.26 -21.09
CA GLN A 271 7.69 5.83 -21.97
C GLN A 271 9.08 5.75 -21.32
N PRO A 272 10.15 5.55 -22.09
CA PRO A 272 11.53 5.68 -21.60
C PRO A 272 11.69 6.98 -20.79
N PRO A 273 12.44 6.99 -19.68
CA PRO A 273 12.82 8.26 -19.08
C PRO A 273 13.67 9.03 -20.12
N PRO A 274 13.54 10.35 -20.22
CA PRO A 274 14.51 11.14 -20.96
C PRO A 274 15.91 10.90 -20.35
N PRO A 275 16.98 10.92 -21.17
CA PRO A 275 18.34 10.71 -20.68
C PRO A 275 18.67 11.70 -19.55
N GLU A 276 19.26 11.19 -18.45
CA GLU A 276 19.61 11.99 -17.28
C GLU A 276 20.78 12.93 -17.62
N GLY A 277 20.47 14.11 -18.17
CA GLY A 277 21.49 15.07 -18.60
C GLY A 277 20.94 16.29 -19.34
N GLU A 278 19.76 16.19 -19.94
CA GLU A 278 19.08 17.32 -20.60
C GLU A 278 18.29 18.20 -19.61
N GLY A 279 18.87 18.50 -18.46
CA GLY A 279 18.33 19.57 -17.60
C GLY A 279 18.40 20.91 -18.34
N GLU A 280 17.42 21.78 -18.11
CA GLU A 280 17.22 23.13 -18.70
C GLU A 280 18.37 24.15 -18.47
N GLY A 281 19.63 23.72 -18.51
CA GLY A 281 20.80 24.59 -18.60
C GLY A 281 21.13 24.85 -20.07
N ASP A 282 21.08 26.12 -20.49
CA ASP A 282 21.33 26.64 -21.84
C ASP A 282 22.32 25.83 -22.70
N GLY A 283 21.80 25.15 -23.73
CA GLY A 283 22.34 25.26 -25.09
C GLY A 283 23.48 24.35 -25.57
N VAL A 284 23.84 23.25 -24.89
CA VAL A 284 24.82 22.29 -25.43
C VAL A 284 24.27 20.86 -25.41
N ALA A 285 23.87 20.36 -26.58
CA ALA A 285 23.46 18.97 -26.77
C ALA A 285 24.65 18.04 -26.48
N ALA A 286 24.64 17.43 -25.30
CA ALA A 286 25.54 16.33 -25.00
C ALA A 286 25.03 15.09 -25.75
N GLU A 287 25.78 14.60 -26.73
CA GLU A 287 25.48 13.33 -27.40
C GLU A 287 25.46 12.21 -26.34
N GLY A 288 24.29 11.64 -26.10
CA GLY A 288 24.13 10.48 -25.22
C GLY A 288 25.01 9.32 -25.67
N SER A 289 25.50 8.52 -24.72
CA SER A 289 26.35 7.37 -25.02
C SER A 289 25.66 6.42 -26.01
N PRO A 290 26.32 5.96 -27.09
CA PRO A 290 25.76 5.00 -28.04
C PRO A 290 25.21 3.73 -27.38
N ALA A 291 25.75 3.35 -26.22
CA ALA A 291 25.29 2.19 -25.45
C ALA A 291 23.85 2.37 -24.90
N GLU A 292 23.45 3.60 -24.56
CA GLU A 292 22.08 3.87 -24.12
C GLU A 292 21.12 3.69 -25.29
N ALA A 293 21.39 4.31 -26.45
CA ALA A 293 20.57 4.17 -27.65
C ALA A 293 20.43 2.70 -28.09
N GLN A 294 21.50 1.91 -27.96
CA GLN A 294 21.48 0.47 -28.26
C GLN A 294 20.63 -0.34 -27.29
N ALA A 295 20.53 0.00 -26.00
CA ALA A 295 19.71 -0.75 -25.05
C ALA A 295 18.19 -0.73 -25.35
N TRP A 296 17.72 0.20 -26.20
CA TRP A 296 16.29 0.46 -26.43
C TRP A 296 15.70 -0.15 -27.70
N TRP A 297 16.50 -0.75 -28.58
CA TRP A 297 16.00 -1.16 -29.90
C TRP A 297 14.82 -2.15 -29.82
N LEU A 298 14.89 -3.12 -28.90
CA LEU A 298 13.86 -4.15 -28.76
C LEU A 298 12.57 -3.61 -28.10
N PRO A 299 12.62 -2.91 -26.94
CA PRO A 299 11.44 -2.25 -26.39
C PRO A 299 10.78 -1.27 -27.36
N LEU A 300 11.58 -0.50 -28.12
CA LEU A 300 11.07 0.45 -29.10
C LEU A 300 10.34 -0.29 -30.24
N LEU A 301 10.90 -1.38 -30.73
CA LEU A 301 10.27 -2.22 -31.76
C LEU A 301 8.96 -2.85 -31.27
N GLU A 302 8.93 -3.33 -30.02
CA GLU A 302 7.73 -3.91 -29.38
C GLU A 302 6.64 -2.84 -29.18
N ALA A 303 7.02 -1.65 -28.72
CA ALA A 303 6.11 -0.52 -28.56
C ALA A 303 5.54 -0.03 -29.90
N GLN A 304 6.38 0.11 -30.94
CA GLN A 304 5.97 0.52 -32.28
C GLN A 304 4.95 -0.46 -32.91
N ARG A 305 5.09 -1.75 -32.63
CA ARG A 305 4.21 -2.79 -33.19
C ARG A 305 2.87 -2.92 -32.46
N GLY A 306 2.76 -2.43 -31.23
CA GLY A 306 1.55 -2.57 -30.41
C GLY A 306 1.16 -4.03 -30.12
N ALA A 307 2.05 -4.99 -30.35
CA ALA A 307 1.82 -6.41 -30.18
C ALA A 307 3.12 -7.11 -29.79
N LEU A 308 3.00 -8.06 -28.85
CA LEU A 308 4.11 -8.94 -28.50
C LEU A 308 4.46 -9.85 -29.68
N THR A 309 5.75 -9.95 -29.96
CA THR A 309 6.27 -10.92 -30.94
C THR A 309 6.38 -12.30 -30.29
N GLY A 310 5.26 -12.99 -30.07
CA GLY A 310 5.26 -14.35 -29.48
C GLY A 310 3.87 -14.82 -29.11
N GLY A 311 3.52 -16.07 -29.42
CA GLY A 311 2.24 -16.68 -29.04
C GLY A 311 2.29 -17.27 -27.63
N ASP A 312 1.15 -17.20 -26.94
CA ASP A 312 0.82 -17.64 -25.56
C ASP A 312 1.18 -16.67 -24.42
N ASP A 313 0.14 -16.07 -23.82
CA ASP A 313 0.21 -15.07 -22.73
C ASP A 313 0.80 -15.62 -21.41
N GLU A 314 0.72 -16.94 -21.19
CA GLU A 314 1.09 -17.59 -19.92
C GLU A 314 2.61 -17.53 -19.64
N TRP A 315 3.42 -17.45 -20.69
CA TRP A 315 4.88 -17.51 -20.60
C TRP A 315 5.50 -16.18 -20.16
N LEU A 316 4.83 -15.08 -20.51
CA LEU A 316 5.38 -13.75 -20.29
C LEU A 316 5.37 -13.34 -18.82
N GLU A 317 4.54 -14.03 -18.03
CA GLU A 317 4.37 -13.76 -16.63
C GLU A 317 5.59 -14.17 -15.79
N ASP A 318 6.05 -15.40 -15.99
CA ASP A 318 7.23 -15.95 -15.32
C ASP A 318 8.46 -15.09 -15.66
N ASP A 319 8.60 -14.67 -16.91
CA ASP A 319 9.72 -13.86 -17.37
C ASP A 319 9.78 -12.48 -16.69
N HIS A 320 8.63 -11.83 -16.45
CA HIS A 320 8.59 -10.55 -15.74
C HIS A 320 8.99 -10.71 -14.27
N CYS A 321 8.50 -11.78 -13.62
CA CYS A 321 8.89 -12.11 -12.25
C CYS A 321 10.39 -12.34 -12.13
N VAL A 322 10.94 -13.21 -12.98
CA VAL A 322 12.38 -13.51 -13.00
C VAL A 322 13.18 -12.26 -13.32
N THR A 323 12.73 -11.44 -14.28
CA THR A 323 13.38 -10.15 -14.62
C THR A 323 13.54 -9.25 -13.40
N VAL A 324 12.49 -9.11 -12.59
CA VAL A 324 12.52 -8.29 -11.37
C VAL A 324 13.45 -8.89 -10.33
N LEU A 325 13.39 -10.21 -10.12
CA LEU A 325 14.26 -10.91 -9.18
C LEU A 325 15.74 -10.75 -9.55
N VAL A 326 16.10 -11.05 -10.79
CA VAL A 326 17.51 -11.04 -11.21
C VAL A 326 18.11 -9.66 -11.37
N SER A 327 17.25 -8.63 -11.37
CA SER A 327 17.66 -7.24 -11.50
C SER A 327 17.56 -6.52 -10.15
N LEU A 328 16.34 -6.14 -9.74
CA LEU A 328 16.13 -5.40 -8.49
C LEU A 328 16.51 -6.25 -7.28
N GLY A 329 16.22 -7.55 -7.28
CA GLY A 329 16.56 -8.41 -6.14
C GLY A 329 18.06 -8.57 -5.94
N TYR A 330 18.80 -8.68 -7.03
CA TYR A 330 20.25 -8.69 -6.99
C TYR A 330 20.85 -7.38 -6.46
N TRP A 331 20.47 -6.23 -7.03
CA TRP A 331 21.02 -4.94 -6.60
C TRP A 331 20.67 -4.60 -5.16
N ARG A 332 19.53 -5.07 -4.65
CA ARG A 332 19.11 -4.85 -3.27
C ARG A 332 19.60 -5.92 -2.29
N GLY A 333 20.14 -7.03 -2.79
CA GLY A 333 20.53 -8.17 -1.97
C GLY A 333 19.36 -8.77 -1.17
N THR A 334 18.13 -8.66 -1.66
CA THR A 334 16.91 -9.14 -0.97
C THR A 334 16.91 -10.65 -0.79
N GLU A 335 17.43 -11.38 -1.77
CA GLU A 335 17.56 -12.84 -1.69
C GLU A 335 18.41 -13.29 -0.48
N LEU A 336 19.33 -12.45 0.01
CA LEU A 336 20.14 -12.71 1.20
C LEU A 336 19.33 -12.57 2.51
N ARG A 337 18.21 -11.84 2.49
CA ARG A 337 17.35 -11.61 3.67
C ARG A 337 16.55 -12.85 4.03
N GLU A 338 16.08 -13.60 3.03
CA GLU A 338 15.35 -14.86 3.27
C GLU A 338 16.23 -15.89 3.98
N VAL A 339 17.51 -15.97 3.58
CA VAL A 339 18.42 -16.96 4.15
C VAL A 339 18.92 -16.56 5.54
N THR A 340 19.12 -15.27 5.80
CA THR A 340 19.48 -14.78 7.15
C THR A 340 18.36 -14.98 8.17
N SER A 341 17.09 -14.97 7.73
CA SER A 341 15.94 -15.27 8.59
C SER A 341 15.95 -16.72 9.14
N CYS A 342 16.70 -17.63 8.53
CA CYS A 342 16.81 -19.03 8.96
C CYS A 342 18.02 -19.35 9.86
N GLY A 343 18.91 -18.39 10.15
CA GLY A 343 20.16 -18.67 10.88
C GLY A 343 20.56 -17.59 11.90
N ASN A 344 21.24 -18.00 12.99
CA ASN A 344 21.82 -17.11 14.02
C ASN A 344 22.97 -16.22 13.51
N LEU A 345 23.13 -16.05 12.20
CA LEU A 345 24.07 -15.08 11.65
C LEU A 345 23.60 -13.71 12.14
N ARG A 346 24.37 -13.13 13.08
CA ARG A 346 24.19 -11.75 13.55
C ARG A 346 23.93 -10.88 12.33
N SER A 347 23.01 -9.94 12.47
CA SER A 347 22.50 -8.95 11.52
C SER A 347 23.57 -8.04 10.87
N GLY A 348 24.73 -8.60 10.53
CA GLY A 348 25.80 -8.02 9.76
C GLY A 348 25.30 -7.87 8.33
N ARG A 349 25.32 -6.62 7.88
CA ARG A 349 24.87 -6.22 6.55
C ARG A 349 25.75 -6.89 5.50
N VAL A 350 25.12 -7.45 4.48
CA VAL A 350 25.86 -7.80 3.26
C VAL A 350 26.03 -6.50 2.46
N PRO A 351 27.27 -6.11 2.09
CA PRO A 351 27.49 -4.95 1.25
C PRO A 351 26.74 -5.10 -0.07
N LEU A 352 26.20 -3.97 -0.58
CA LEU A 352 25.59 -3.93 -1.91
C LEU A 352 26.63 -4.33 -2.97
N PRO A 353 26.23 -5.01 -4.06
CA PRO A 353 27.13 -5.31 -5.17
C PRO A 353 27.82 -4.04 -5.68
N ALA A 354 29.11 -4.13 -6.03
CA ALA A 354 29.85 -2.97 -6.52
C ALA A 354 29.29 -2.44 -7.86
N SER A 355 28.59 -3.29 -8.60
CA SER A 355 27.90 -2.97 -9.84
C SER A 355 26.50 -2.37 -9.66
N ALA A 356 26.00 -2.27 -8.42
CA ALA A 356 24.68 -1.72 -8.17
C ALA A 356 24.63 -0.25 -8.63
N PRO A 357 23.60 0.17 -9.40
CA PRO A 357 23.41 1.57 -9.73
C PRO A 357 23.29 2.43 -8.45
N PRO A 358 23.45 3.76 -8.55
CA PRO A 358 23.21 4.64 -7.42
C PRO A 358 21.83 4.36 -6.76
N PRO A 359 21.70 4.45 -5.42
CA PRO A 359 20.46 4.10 -4.73
C PRO A 359 19.21 4.81 -5.28
N LYS A 360 19.36 6.07 -5.70
CA LYS A 360 18.30 6.86 -6.35
C LYS A 360 17.83 6.25 -7.66
N THR A 361 18.76 5.75 -8.48
CA THR A 361 18.47 5.08 -9.75
C THR A 361 17.73 3.77 -9.50
N VAL A 362 18.19 2.96 -8.53
CA VAL A 362 17.51 1.71 -8.13
C VAL A 362 16.09 2.00 -7.62
N ALA A 363 15.92 3.04 -6.79
CA ALA A 363 14.61 3.47 -6.29
C ALA A 363 13.65 3.85 -7.42
N ARG A 364 14.13 4.64 -8.40
CA ARG A 364 13.34 5.05 -9.56
C ARG A 364 12.95 3.86 -10.45
N LEU A 365 13.89 2.95 -10.70
CA LEU A 365 13.63 1.73 -11.46
C LEU A 365 12.60 0.86 -10.76
N ALA A 366 12.66 0.73 -9.43
CA ALA A 366 11.67 -0.01 -8.65
C ALA A 366 10.27 0.62 -8.73
N ALA A 367 10.16 1.95 -8.61
CA ALA A 367 8.88 2.66 -8.77
C ALA A 367 8.25 2.42 -10.14
N ARG A 368 9.04 2.59 -11.21
CA ARG A 368 8.59 2.35 -12.59
C ARG A 368 8.23 0.89 -12.85
N THR A 369 9.00 -0.04 -12.29
CA THR A 369 8.75 -1.47 -12.39
C THR A 369 7.43 -1.84 -11.72
N ALA A 370 7.18 -1.32 -10.52
CA ALA A 370 5.93 -1.54 -9.81
C ALA A 370 4.72 -0.94 -10.56
N GLU A 371 4.87 0.26 -11.13
CA GLU A 371 3.84 0.87 -11.97
C GLU A 371 3.53 -0.01 -13.20
N ALA A 372 4.57 -0.47 -13.89
CA ALA A 372 4.43 -1.29 -15.08
C ALA A 372 3.73 -2.61 -14.79
N LEU A 373 4.12 -3.30 -13.71
CA LEU A 373 3.47 -4.53 -13.27
C LEU A 373 2.01 -4.30 -12.89
N CYS A 374 1.69 -3.19 -12.23
CA CYS A 374 0.31 -2.82 -11.90
C CYS A 374 -0.53 -2.55 -13.16
N ARG A 375 0.00 -1.79 -14.13
CA ARG A 375 -0.67 -1.55 -15.42
C ARG A 375 -0.86 -2.84 -16.22
N LEU A 376 0.14 -3.70 -16.25
CA LEU A 376 0.07 -5.02 -16.88
C LEU A 376 -1.02 -5.89 -16.24
N TYR A 377 -1.10 -5.91 -14.91
CA TYR A 377 -2.15 -6.61 -14.17
C TYR A 377 -3.56 -6.10 -14.53
N ARG A 378 -3.71 -4.79 -14.71
CA ARG A 378 -4.96 -4.13 -15.11
C ARG A 378 -5.30 -4.28 -16.60
N GLY A 379 -4.44 -4.93 -17.40
CA GLY A 379 -4.60 -4.99 -18.85
C GLY A 379 -4.40 -3.64 -19.55
N GLN A 380 -3.65 -2.72 -18.93
CA GLN A 380 -3.34 -1.38 -19.46
C GLN A 380 -1.99 -1.32 -20.20
N GLY A 381 -1.21 -2.41 -20.20
CA GLY A 381 0.06 -2.49 -20.94
C GLY A 381 -0.14 -2.58 -22.45
N LEU A 382 0.88 -2.22 -23.25
CA LEU A 382 0.92 -2.25 -24.73
C LEU A 382 -0.46 -2.14 -25.43
N GLY A 383 -1.24 -1.09 -25.13
CA GLY A 383 -2.53 -0.85 -25.79
C GLY A 383 -3.65 -1.86 -25.46
N GLY A 384 -3.56 -2.55 -24.32
CA GLY A 384 -4.50 -3.61 -23.93
C GLY A 384 -4.23 -4.97 -24.59
N ALA A 385 -3.09 -5.12 -25.28
CA ALA A 385 -2.66 -6.40 -25.85
C ALA A 385 -2.49 -7.49 -24.78
N TYR A 386 -2.22 -7.06 -23.56
CA TYR A 386 -2.27 -7.91 -22.39
C TYR A 386 -3.71 -8.10 -21.95
N GLY A 387 -4.22 -9.32 -22.07
CA GLY A 387 -5.49 -9.68 -21.46
C GLY A 387 -5.49 -9.42 -19.94
N SER A 388 -6.61 -9.75 -19.29
CA SER A 388 -6.71 -9.79 -17.82
C SER A 388 -6.51 -11.22 -17.28
N PRO A 389 -5.39 -11.94 -17.56
CA PRO A 389 -5.20 -13.26 -16.99
C PRO A 389 -4.91 -13.15 -15.49
N GLN A 390 -5.14 -14.26 -14.81
CA GLN A 390 -4.91 -14.42 -13.37
C GLN A 390 -3.42 -14.42 -13.08
N ARG A 391 -2.81 -13.23 -13.01
CA ARG A 391 -1.37 -13.16 -12.83
C ARG A 391 -0.96 -13.56 -11.41
N HIS A 392 -0.32 -14.72 -11.30
CA HIS A 392 0.38 -15.27 -10.16
C HIS A 392 1.49 -14.35 -9.61
N PHE A 393 2.21 -13.56 -10.42
CA PHE A 393 3.29 -12.68 -9.94
C PHE A 393 2.81 -11.69 -8.88
N ALA A 394 1.56 -11.22 -9.02
CA ALA A 394 0.97 -10.27 -8.07
C ALA A 394 0.81 -10.86 -6.66
N ARG A 395 0.94 -12.20 -6.54
CA ARG A 395 0.90 -12.94 -5.27
C ARG A 395 2.29 -13.36 -4.80
N SER A 396 3.33 -13.29 -5.63
CA SER A 396 4.69 -13.67 -5.28
C SER A 396 5.15 -12.92 -4.03
N PRO A 397 5.68 -13.61 -2.99
CA PRO A 397 6.27 -12.97 -1.83
C PRO A 397 7.50 -12.13 -2.21
N ASP A 398 8.36 -12.67 -3.07
CA ASP A 398 9.62 -12.05 -3.48
C ASP A 398 9.39 -10.66 -4.08
N LEU A 399 8.32 -10.49 -4.86
CA LEU A 399 7.98 -9.19 -5.44
C LEU A 399 7.74 -8.12 -4.37
N LYS A 400 7.14 -8.45 -3.22
CA LYS A 400 6.91 -7.47 -2.15
C LYS A 400 8.21 -7.09 -1.47
N ASP A 401 9.11 -8.05 -1.26
CA ASP A 401 10.45 -7.78 -0.73
C ASP A 401 11.22 -6.83 -1.66
N MET A 402 11.05 -6.98 -2.99
CA MET A 402 11.64 -6.07 -3.99
C MET A 402 11.07 -4.65 -3.99
N LEU A 403 9.92 -4.42 -3.34
CA LEU A 403 9.27 -3.11 -3.25
C LEU A 403 9.27 -2.52 -1.83
N ASP A 404 9.72 -3.27 -0.83
CA ASP A 404 9.84 -2.84 0.56
C ASP A 404 11.24 -2.29 0.88
N PHE A 405 11.39 -0.97 0.85
CA PHE A 405 12.65 -0.26 1.13
C PHE A 405 12.82 0.20 2.58
N SER A 406 12.05 -0.34 3.54
CA SER A 406 12.11 0.15 4.93
C SER A 406 13.49 -0.04 5.57
N ASP A 407 14.15 -1.15 5.26
CA ASP A 407 15.49 -1.45 5.78
C ASP A 407 16.53 -0.52 5.16
N GLU A 408 16.47 -0.27 3.85
CA GLU A 408 17.34 0.65 3.13
C GLU A 408 17.27 2.08 3.69
N ALA A 409 16.09 2.55 4.11
CA ALA A 409 15.95 3.87 4.69
C ALA A 409 16.74 4.08 5.99
N SER A 410 16.98 2.98 6.73
CA SER A 410 17.75 3.02 7.97
C SER A 410 19.27 3.08 7.73
N ILE A 411 19.74 2.73 6.52
CA ILE A 411 21.17 2.54 6.24
C ILE A 411 21.80 3.66 5.42
N VAL A 412 21.04 4.29 4.52
CA VAL A 412 21.57 5.33 3.63
C VAL A 412 21.82 6.65 4.39
N SER A 413 22.64 7.51 3.80
CA SER A 413 22.83 8.86 4.32
C SER A 413 21.52 9.67 4.23
N GLU A 414 21.43 10.77 4.99
CA GLU A 414 20.22 11.61 4.97
C GLU A 414 19.96 12.24 3.60
N ALA A 415 21.01 12.70 2.91
CA ALA A 415 20.89 13.27 1.56
C ALA A 415 20.43 12.24 0.54
N GLU A 416 21.00 11.03 0.57
CA GLU A 416 20.56 9.92 -0.28
C GLU A 416 19.12 9.53 0.03
N LEU A 417 18.76 9.48 1.31
CA LEU A 417 17.39 9.19 1.72
C LEU A 417 16.41 10.19 1.14
N GLN A 418 16.65 11.50 1.30
CA GLN A 418 15.77 12.53 0.77
C GLN A 418 15.59 12.40 -0.75
N ALA A 419 16.66 12.01 -1.46
CA ALA A 419 16.61 11.79 -2.91
C ALA A 419 15.88 10.49 -3.31
N CYS A 420 15.88 9.45 -2.48
CA CYS A 420 15.27 8.15 -2.77
C CYS A 420 13.84 8.00 -2.25
N LEU A 421 13.51 8.67 -1.13
CA LEU A 421 12.27 8.51 -0.39
C LEU A 421 11.01 8.65 -1.27
N PRO A 422 10.90 9.63 -2.18
CA PRO A 422 9.72 9.73 -3.04
C PRO A 422 9.50 8.48 -3.91
N HIS A 423 10.59 7.96 -4.49
CA HIS A 423 10.55 6.78 -5.35
C HIS A 423 10.27 5.49 -4.56
N TRP A 424 10.79 5.36 -3.34
CA TRP A 424 10.48 4.21 -2.48
C TRP A 424 9.01 4.18 -2.06
N LEU A 425 8.45 5.32 -1.68
CA LEU A 425 7.03 5.43 -1.35
C LEU A 425 6.16 5.15 -2.59
N GLU A 426 6.55 5.65 -3.76
CA GLU A 426 5.87 5.36 -5.02
C GLU A 426 5.90 3.87 -5.38
N ALA A 427 7.07 3.22 -5.26
CA ALA A 427 7.23 1.79 -5.50
C ALA A 427 6.32 0.95 -4.59
N ALA A 428 6.32 1.26 -3.29
CA ALA A 428 5.48 0.57 -2.32
C ALA A 428 3.97 0.83 -2.56
N ALA A 429 3.59 2.03 -3.01
CA ALA A 429 2.20 2.36 -3.34
C ALA A 429 1.68 1.58 -4.57
N TRP A 430 2.48 1.49 -5.64
CA TRP A 430 2.14 0.67 -6.81
C TRP A 430 2.12 -0.82 -6.48
N GLY A 431 3.09 -1.30 -5.68
CA GLY A 431 3.11 -2.67 -5.17
C GLY A 431 1.86 -3.00 -4.36
N LEU A 432 1.41 -2.07 -3.51
CA LEU A 432 0.20 -2.21 -2.73
C LEU A 432 -1.05 -2.25 -3.62
N ALA A 433 -1.12 -1.41 -4.66
CA ALA A 433 -2.21 -1.43 -5.62
C ALA A 433 -2.32 -2.80 -6.32
N LEU A 434 -1.18 -3.30 -6.81
CA LEU A 434 -1.07 -4.61 -7.45
C LEU A 434 -1.51 -5.75 -6.52
N CYS A 435 -0.94 -5.84 -5.32
CA CYS A 435 -1.25 -6.90 -4.36
C CYS A 435 -2.70 -6.83 -3.87
N GLY A 436 -3.21 -5.61 -3.65
CA GLY A 436 -4.59 -5.36 -3.22
C GLY A 436 -5.61 -5.81 -4.26
N GLU A 437 -5.38 -5.54 -5.55
CA GLU A 437 -6.24 -6.01 -6.64
C GLU A 437 -6.22 -7.53 -6.76
N ALA A 438 -5.04 -8.12 -6.69
CA ALA A 438 -4.87 -9.56 -6.80
C ALA A 438 -5.55 -10.32 -5.67
N LEU A 439 -5.46 -9.83 -4.42
CA LEU A 439 -6.14 -10.43 -3.29
C LEU A 439 -7.66 -10.18 -3.34
N ALA A 440 -8.10 -8.96 -3.67
CA ALA A 440 -9.53 -8.65 -3.80
C ALA A 440 -10.22 -9.55 -4.83
N GLY A 441 -9.66 -9.66 -6.03
CA GLY A 441 -10.20 -10.54 -7.06
C GLY A 441 -10.17 -12.03 -6.66
N ALA A 442 -9.27 -12.44 -5.76
CA ALA A 442 -9.25 -13.81 -5.23
C ALA A 442 -10.37 -14.05 -4.21
N VAL A 443 -10.61 -13.08 -3.32
CA VAL A 443 -11.65 -13.14 -2.29
C VAL A 443 -13.05 -13.07 -2.94
N GLU A 444 -13.26 -12.19 -3.92
CA GLU A 444 -14.56 -12.01 -4.59
C GLU A 444 -14.98 -13.22 -5.45
N ARG A 445 -14.05 -13.85 -6.18
CA ARG A 445 -14.37 -14.98 -7.07
C ARG A 445 -14.78 -16.26 -6.33
N ARG A 446 -14.38 -16.42 -5.07
CA ARG A 446 -14.69 -17.62 -4.29
C ARG A 446 -16.15 -17.74 -3.89
N ASP A 447 -16.90 -16.65 -3.94
CA ASP A 447 -18.32 -16.63 -3.55
C ASP A 447 -19.24 -17.30 -4.61
N GLY A 448 -18.71 -17.87 -5.72
CA GLY A 448 -19.54 -18.37 -6.84
C GLY A 448 -19.14 -19.64 -7.61
N VAL A 449 -17.99 -20.30 -7.36
CA VAL A 449 -17.58 -21.50 -8.12
C VAL A 449 -17.04 -22.61 -7.22
N ALA A 450 -17.68 -23.79 -7.27
CA ALA A 450 -17.17 -25.01 -6.65
C ALA A 450 -15.84 -25.43 -7.33
N PRO A 451 -14.70 -25.51 -6.62
CA PRO A 451 -13.41 -25.72 -7.25
C PRO A 451 -13.16 -27.19 -7.63
N LYS A 452 -12.41 -27.43 -8.71
CA LYS A 452 -11.81 -28.74 -9.02
C LYS A 452 -10.65 -29.02 -8.05
N VAL A 453 -10.63 -30.22 -7.47
CA VAL A 453 -9.96 -30.56 -6.19
C VAL A 453 -8.41 -30.57 -6.22
N LEU A 454 -7.75 -30.75 -7.38
CA LEU A 454 -6.32 -31.09 -7.40
C LEU A 454 -5.32 -29.91 -7.48
N HIS A 455 -5.72 -28.72 -7.93
CA HIS A 455 -4.83 -27.54 -7.98
C HIS A 455 -4.98 -26.62 -6.74
N TRP A 456 -5.82 -27.02 -5.78
CA TRP A 456 -6.30 -26.14 -4.71
C TRP A 456 -5.34 -25.99 -3.52
N ILE A 457 -4.58 -27.04 -3.15
CA ILE A 457 -3.77 -27.02 -1.92
C ILE A 457 -2.61 -25.99 -2.00
N SER A 458 -1.94 -25.87 -3.16
CA SER A 458 -0.93 -24.82 -3.38
C SER A 458 -1.55 -23.42 -3.32
N GLN A 459 -2.70 -23.22 -3.98
CA GLN A 459 -3.37 -21.92 -4.05
C GLN A 459 -3.88 -21.40 -2.69
N VAL A 460 -4.22 -22.27 -1.74
CA VAL A 460 -4.70 -21.87 -0.40
C VAL A 460 -3.60 -21.23 0.42
N GLN A 461 -2.38 -21.79 0.38
CA GLN A 461 -1.22 -21.21 1.05
C GLN A 461 -0.84 -19.84 0.42
N ASP A 462 -1.04 -19.71 -0.89
CA ASP A 462 -0.69 -18.48 -1.62
C ASP A 462 -1.57 -17.27 -1.24
N LEU A 463 -2.80 -17.47 -0.78
CA LEU A 463 -3.66 -16.36 -0.35
C LEU A 463 -3.22 -15.74 0.98
N GLY A 464 -2.77 -16.57 1.93
CA GLY A 464 -2.16 -16.09 3.17
C GLY A 464 -0.91 -15.26 2.88
N LYS A 465 -0.06 -15.72 1.96
CA LYS A 465 1.13 -14.96 1.49
C LYS A 465 0.75 -13.66 0.77
N GLY A 466 -0.36 -13.64 0.03
CA GLY A 466 -0.91 -12.42 -0.55
C GLY A 466 -1.25 -11.37 0.50
N ALA A 467 -1.96 -11.79 1.56
CA ALA A 467 -2.30 -10.96 2.71
C ALA A 467 -1.06 -10.46 3.48
N ALA A 468 -0.07 -11.33 3.70
CA ALA A 468 1.21 -10.96 4.31
C ALA A 468 1.93 -9.86 3.52
N GLY A 469 1.92 -9.95 2.18
CA GLY A 469 2.51 -8.96 1.30
C GLY A 469 1.85 -7.58 1.37
N ILE A 470 0.52 -7.53 1.43
CA ILE A 470 -0.22 -6.27 1.66
C ILE A 470 0.19 -5.68 3.02
N ALA A 471 0.21 -6.50 4.07
CA ALA A 471 0.59 -6.04 5.40
C ALA A 471 2.03 -5.52 5.44
N GLN A 472 2.95 -6.19 4.74
CA GLN A 472 4.35 -5.76 4.60
C GLN A 472 4.47 -4.41 3.90
N LEU A 473 3.88 -4.25 2.72
CA LEU A 473 3.98 -2.99 1.95
C LEU A 473 3.34 -1.81 2.69
N ILE A 474 2.25 -2.02 3.44
CA ILE A 474 1.66 -0.96 4.28
C ILE A 474 2.58 -0.63 5.47
N ARG A 475 3.24 -1.62 6.10
CA ARG A 475 4.25 -1.36 7.13
C ARG A 475 5.45 -0.59 6.56
N ALA A 476 5.90 -0.94 5.36
CA ALA A 476 6.96 -0.24 4.66
C ALA A 476 6.60 1.23 4.43
N LEU A 477 5.40 1.50 3.89
CA LEU A 477 4.87 2.85 3.71
C LEU A 477 4.82 3.63 5.03
N ALA A 478 4.32 3.01 6.10
CA ALA A 478 4.24 3.62 7.43
C ALA A 478 5.62 3.93 8.02
N ALA A 479 6.58 3.01 7.88
CA ALA A 479 7.94 3.18 8.37
C ALA A 479 8.68 4.29 7.62
N LEU A 480 8.55 4.31 6.28
CA LEU A 480 9.14 5.34 5.42
C LEU A 480 8.53 6.72 5.69
N SER A 481 7.21 6.81 5.84
CA SER A 481 6.54 8.09 6.10
C SER A 481 6.78 8.61 7.52
N GLY A 482 6.81 7.71 8.51
CA GLY A 482 6.87 8.02 9.93
C GLY A 482 8.25 8.25 10.53
N HIS A 483 9.30 8.16 9.72
CA HIS A 483 10.66 8.30 10.24
C HIS A 483 10.89 9.71 10.81
N THR A 484 11.23 9.81 12.09
CA THR A 484 11.26 11.09 12.84
C THR A 484 12.21 12.14 12.27
N GLN A 485 13.41 11.73 11.86
CA GLN A 485 14.45 12.62 11.29
C GLN A 485 14.46 12.67 9.76
N ARG A 486 13.64 11.85 9.11
CA ARG A 486 13.96 11.33 7.78
C ARG A 486 12.74 10.98 6.93
N GLY A 487 11.54 11.18 7.48
CA GLY A 487 10.27 10.87 6.84
C GLY A 487 9.70 12.07 6.07
N THR A 488 8.43 11.99 5.69
CA THR A 488 7.79 12.97 4.79
C THR A 488 7.66 14.37 5.39
N ASN A 489 7.79 14.48 6.71
CA ASN A 489 7.80 15.76 7.42
C ASN A 489 9.08 16.56 7.19
N THR A 490 10.19 15.93 6.79
CA THR A 490 11.47 16.64 6.53
C THR A 490 11.60 17.15 5.10
N LEU A 491 10.73 16.71 4.18
CA LEU A 491 10.70 17.23 2.81
C LEU A 491 10.22 18.69 2.80
N HIS A 492 10.76 19.49 1.87
CA HIS A 492 10.23 20.81 1.55
C HIS A 492 8.79 20.72 1.04
N GLU A 493 8.02 21.81 1.17
CA GLU A 493 6.59 21.83 0.83
C GLU A 493 6.32 21.45 -0.64
N GLU A 494 7.15 21.94 -1.57
CA GLU A 494 7.09 21.59 -3.00
C GLU A 494 7.34 20.11 -3.25
N ALA A 495 8.43 19.55 -2.70
CA ALA A 495 8.74 18.12 -2.81
C ALA A 495 7.64 17.24 -2.19
N ARG A 496 6.98 17.71 -1.12
CA ARG A 496 5.83 17.02 -0.52
C ARG A 496 4.59 17.06 -1.43
N ALA A 497 4.37 18.18 -2.13
CA ALA A 497 3.30 18.30 -3.11
C ALA A 497 3.52 17.35 -4.30
N ASP A 498 4.74 17.30 -4.83
CA ASP A 498 5.13 16.38 -5.91
C ASP A 498 4.96 14.92 -5.51
N LEU A 499 5.46 14.56 -4.32
CA LEU A 499 5.28 13.22 -3.77
C LEU A 499 3.79 12.89 -3.62
N SER A 500 2.98 13.83 -3.15
CA SER A 500 1.53 13.62 -3.03
C SER A 500 0.86 13.42 -4.38
N ALA A 501 1.30 14.11 -5.44
CA ALA A 501 0.84 13.90 -6.81
C ALA A 501 1.25 12.51 -7.35
N GLN A 502 2.49 12.07 -7.08
CA GLN A 502 2.99 10.74 -7.45
C GLN A 502 2.20 9.62 -6.75
N LEU A 503 1.98 9.73 -5.43
CA LEU A 503 1.20 8.75 -4.67
C LEU A 503 -0.27 8.73 -5.09
N ARG A 504 -0.82 9.88 -5.50
CA ARG A 504 -2.17 9.98 -6.08
C ARG A 504 -2.23 9.24 -7.42
N ARG A 505 -1.26 9.45 -8.31
CA ARG A 505 -1.14 8.71 -9.58
C ARG A 505 -1.04 7.20 -9.35
N ALA A 506 -0.31 6.78 -8.33
CA ALA A 506 -0.23 5.38 -7.90
C ALA A 506 -1.54 4.82 -7.29
N GLY A 507 -2.55 5.68 -7.09
CA GLY A 507 -3.84 5.28 -6.52
C GLY A 507 -3.76 4.91 -5.03
N LEU A 508 -2.78 5.42 -4.28
CA LEU A 508 -2.52 5.02 -2.89
C LEU A 508 -3.78 5.04 -2.01
N GLY A 509 -4.60 6.09 -2.12
CA GLY A 509 -5.86 6.18 -1.35
C GLY A 509 -6.83 5.03 -1.64
N ALA A 510 -7.01 4.67 -2.92
CA ALA A 510 -7.87 3.53 -3.29
C ALA A 510 -7.29 2.19 -2.83
N SER A 511 -5.96 2.04 -2.90
CA SER A 511 -5.26 0.84 -2.45
C SER A 511 -5.34 0.65 -0.93
N LEU A 512 -5.23 1.74 -0.15
CA LEU A 512 -5.42 1.70 1.31
C LEU A 512 -6.87 1.39 1.68
N ASP A 513 -7.86 1.97 0.97
CA ASP A 513 -9.28 1.67 1.20
C ASP A 513 -9.56 0.19 0.96
N ARG A 514 -9.07 -0.34 -0.15
CA ARG A 514 -9.15 -1.75 -0.52
C ARG A 514 -8.51 -2.66 0.53
N ALA A 515 -7.30 -2.34 0.99
CA ALA A 515 -6.62 -3.11 2.01
C ALA A 515 -7.39 -3.14 3.34
N LEU A 516 -7.94 -2.00 3.78
CA LEU A 516 -8.79 -1.95 4.98
C LEU A 516 -10.06 -2.78 4.84
N ARG A 517 -10.72 -2.71 3.68
CA ARG A 517 -11.92 -3.49 3.39
C ARG A 517 -11.65 -4.98 3.44
N LEU A 518 -10.58 -5.42 2.78
CA LEU A 518 -10.14 -6.81 2.80
C LEU A 518 -9.82 -7.26 4.22
N ALA A 519 -9.07 -6.46 4.98
CA ALA A 519 -8.76 -6.75 6.38
C ALA A 519 -10.05 -6.92 7.21
N PHE A 520 -10.98 -5.97 7.17
CA PHE A 520 -12.22 -6.05 7.94
C PHE A 520 -13.13 -7.19 7.50
N ALA A 521 -13.26 -7.43 6.20
CA ALA A 521 -14.03 -8.56 5.68
C ALA A 521 -13.44 -9.90 6.14
N LEU A 522 -12.11 -10.05 6.08
CA LEU A 522 -11.43 -11.25 6.54
C LEU A 522 -11.48 -11.41 8.07
N PHE A 523 -11.47 -10.34 8.86
CA PHE A 523 -11.69 -10.42 10.30
C PHE A 523 -13.09 -10.95 10.62
N ASP A 524 -14.11 -10.43 9.95
CA ASP A 524 -15.49 -10.86 10.18
C ASP A 524 -15.72 -12.31 9.69
N ARG A 525 -15.12 -12.70 8.55
CA ARG A 525 -15.16 -14.09 8.06
C ARG A 525 -14.39 -15.04 8.97
N ALA A 526 -13.19 -14.66 9.43
CA ALA A 526 -12.36 -15.48 10.31
C ALA A 526 -12.98 -15.73 11.68
N ALA A 527 -13.80 -14.80 12.17
CA ALA A 527 -14.54 -14.93 13.43
C ALA A 527 -15.81 -15.81 13.30
N ALA A 528 -16.28 -16.09 12.09
CA ALA A 528 -17.47 -16.91 11.87
C ALA A 528 -17.22 -18.40 12.18
N PRO A 529 -18.19 -19.12 12.77
CA PRO A 529 -18.08 -20.56 12.95
C PRO A 529 -18.00 -21.23 11.57
N GLY A 530 -16.92 -21.97 11.32
CA GLY A 530 -16.66 -22.59 10.01
C GLY A 530 -15.72 -21.80 9.09
N ALA A 531 -15.14 -20.70 9.56
CA ALA A 531 -14.09 -19.98 8.83
C ALA A 531 -13.00 -20.95 8.37
N SER A 532 -12.57 -20.83 7.12
CA SER A 532 -11.50 -21.68 6.57
C SER A 532 -10.12 -21.28 7.13
N GLU A 533 -9.15 -22.19 7.08
CA GLU A 533 -7.81 -21.95 7.66
C GLU A 533 -7.10 -20.75 7.02
N TRP A 534 -7.20 -20.58 5.70
CA TRP A 534 -6.60 -19.45 5.02
C TRP A 534 -7.27 -18.11 5.36
N GLU A 535 -8.59 -18.07 5.65
CA GLU A 535 -9.24 -16.84 6.09
C GLU A 535 -8.69 -16.41 7.45
N ARG A 536 -8.50 -17.36 8.36
CA ARG A 536 -7.88 -17.10 9.67
C ARG A 536 -6.43 -16.67 9.53
N SER A 537 -5.66 -17.33 8.65
CA SER A 537 -4.28 -16.96 8.33
C SER A 537 -4.20 -15.56 7.74
N ALA A 538 -4.99 -15.24 6.70
CA ALA A 538 -5.02 -13.92 6.08
C ALA A 538 -5.49 -12.83 7.06
N ALA A 539 -6.50 -13.10 7.88
CA ALA A 539 -6.94 -12.21 8.96
C ALA A 539 -5.84 -11.97 10.00
N LYS A 540 -5.03 -12.99 10.32
CA LYS A 540 -3.87 -12.83 11.21
C LYS A 540 -2.82 -11.91 10.59
N GLU A 541 -2.48 -12.11 9.31
CA GLU A 541 -1.49 -11.28 8.60
C GLU A 541 -1.94 -9.81 8.46
N LEU A 542 -3.23 -9.58 8.18
CA LEU A 542 -3.78 -8.23 8.00
C LEU A 542 -4.11 -7.51 9.33
N ARG A 543 -3.86 -8.14 10.48
CA ARG A 543 -4.23 -7.59 11.80
C ARG A 543 -3.63 -6.21 12.09
N GLU A 544 -2.41 -5.96 11.62
CA GLU A 544 -1.70 -4.68 11.85
C GLU A 544 -2.03 -3.61 10.80
N VAL A 545 -2.73 -3.96 9.71
CA VAL A 545 -3.04 -3.03 8.61
C VAL A 545 -3.75 -1.76 9.11
N PRO A 546 -4.80 -1.82 9.97
CA PRO A 546 -5.45 -0.61 10.44
C PRO A 546 -4.52 0.34 11.22
N ALA A 547 -3.60 -0.20 12.02
CA ALA A 547 -2.64 0.61 12.77
C ALA A 547 -1.64 1.28 11.82
N ALA A 548 -1.08 0.53 10.87
CA ALA A 548 -0.14 1.07 9.90
C ALA A 548 -0.80 2.12 8.97
N VAL A 549 -2.08 1.95 8.61
CA VAL A 549 -2.83 2.99 7.88
C VAL A 549 -2.98 4.26 8.73
N ALA A 550 -3.26 4.14 10.04
CA ALA A 550 -3.30 5.30 10.93
C ALA A 550 -1.93 6.02 10.97
N ASP A 551 -0.83 5.27 10.97
CA ASP A 551 0.53 5.81 10.96
C ASP A 551 0.80 6.61 9.68
N ILE A 552 0.45 6.06 8.51
CA ILE A 552 0.56 6.76 7.22
C ILE A 552 -0.23 8.08 7.23
N LEU A 553 -1.45 8.07 7.77
CA LEU A 553 -2.27 9.28 7.89
C LEU A 553 -1.63 10.32 8.83
N ARG A 554 -1.02 9.90 9.94
CA ARG A 554 -0.35 10.81 10.88
C ARG A 554 0.85 11.53 10.27
N CYS A 555 1.45 10.98 9.22
CA CYS A 555 2.58 11.60 8.51
C CYS A 555 2.17 12.71 7.55
N HIS A 556 0.88 13.09 7.53
CA HIS A 556 0.33 14.13 6.64
C HIS A 556 0.70 13.91 5.16
N LEU A 557 0.90 12.65 4.75
CA LEU A 557 0.91 12.29 3.33
C LEU A 557 -0.49 12.61 2.82
N THR A 558 -0.64 13.79 2.21
CA THR A 558 -1.93 14.35 1.89
C THR A 558 -2.65 13.44 0.91
N LEU A 559 -3.57 12.64 1.46
CA LEU A 559 -4.61 12.02 0.68
C LEU A 559 -5.46 13.17 0.13
N PRO A 560 -5.58 13.33 -1.20
CA PRO A 560 -6.26 14.47 -1.78
C PRO A 560 -7.64 14.62 -1.18
N MET A 561 -7.92 15.82 -0.67
CA MET A 561 -9.28 16.16 -0.30
C MET A 561 -10.18 16.01 -1.53
N PRO A 562 -11.45 15.63 -1.35
CA PRO A 562 -12.38 15.62 -2.47
C PRO A 562 -12.35 16.98 -3.17
N GLU A 563 -12.00 16.95 -4.46
CA GLU A 563 -12.10 18.08 -5.36
C GLU A 563 -13.55 18.61 -5.37
N PRO A 564 -13.76 19.92 -5.61
CA PRO A 564 -15.10 20.49 -5.75
C PRO A 564 -15.90 19.75 -6.85
N ALA A 565 -17.23 19.80 -6.72
CA ALA A 565 -18.16 19.10 -7.61
C ALA A 565 -17.93 19.52 -9.08
N GLY A 566 -17.25 18.67 -9.85
CA GLY A 566 -16.87 18.94 -11.24
C GLY A 566 -15.73 18.04 -11.74
N ALA A 567 -14.83 17.61 -10.85
CA ALA A 567 -13.83 16.60 -11.19
C ALA A 567 -14.53 15.25 -11.46
N THR A 568 -14.14 14.58 -12.54
CA THR A 568 -14.72 13.30 -12.98
C THR A 568 -14.75 12.30 -11.82
N ALA A 569 -15.86 11.59 -11.66
CA ALA A 569 -16.19 10.76 -10.50
C ALA A 569 -15.23 9.58 -10.20
N GLU A 570 -14.16 9.42 -10.98
CA GLU A 570 -13.16 8.35 -10.84
C GLU A 570 -12.17 8.60 -9.67
N GLU A 571 -12.07 9.81 -9.12
CA GLU A 571 -11.11 10.14 -8.04
C GLU A 571 -11.59 9.78 -6.61
N GLY A 572 -12.06 8.54 -6.41
CA GLY A 572 -12.68 8.08 -5.16
C GLY A 572 -11.73 7.76 -3.99
N GLY A 573 -10.40 7.85 -4.14
CA GLY A 573 -9.45 7.13 -3.28
C GLY A 573 -9.41 7.54 -1.80
N ALA A 574 -9.07 8.80 -1.52
CA ALA A 574 -8.79 9.29 -0.16
C ALA A 574 -10.01 9.21 0.79
N SER A 575 -11.15 9.69 0.31
CA SER A 575 -12.38 9.68 1.09
C SER A 575 -12.88 8.26 1.39
N GLY A 576 -12.54 7.28 0.54
CA GLY A 576 -12.88 5.87 0.74
C GLY A 576 -12.32 5.31 2.04
N VAL A 577 -11.02 5.50 2.28
CA VAL A 577 -10.30 5.06 3.50
C VAL A 577 -11.03 5.54 4.75
N LEU A 578 -11.32 6.84 4.80
CA LEU A 578 -11.92 7.52 5.94
C LEU A 578 -13.37 7.07 6.16
N VAL A 579 -14.15 6.92 5.09
CA VAL A 579 -15.52 6.38 5.15
C VAL A 579 -15.52 4.93 5.65
N THR A 580 -14.63 4.09 5.12
CA THR A 580 -14.51 2.68 5.53
C THR A 580 -14.16 2.57 7.01
N ALA A 581 -13.20 3.37 7.48
CA ALA A 581 -12.84 3.43 8.89
C ALA A 581 -13.99 3.93 9.77
N ALA A 582 -14.71 4.97 9.35
CA ALA A 582 -15.86 5.50 10.09
C ALA A 582 -16.99 4.46 10.25
N LYS A 583 -17.28 3.68 9.19
CA LYS A 583 -18.26 2.58 9.25
C LYS A 583 -17.79 1.49 10.20
N ARG A 584 -16.52 1.07 10.09
CA ARG A 584 -15.97 0.05 10.97
C ARG A 584 -15.99 0.51 12.42
N ALA A 585 -15.72 1.79 12.68
CA ALA A 585 -15.80 2.37 14.01
C ALA A 585 -17.20 2.28 14.59
N SER A 586 -18.24 2.63 13.82
CA SER A 586 -19.64 2.49 14.25
C SER A 586 -20.01 1.03 14.53
N ALA A 587 -19.59 0.09 13.68
CA ALA A 587 -19.84 -1.33 13.89
C ALA A 587 -19.14 -1.88 15.16
N LEU A 588 -17.89 -1.48 15.40
CA LEU A 588 -17.14 -1.87 16.60
C LEU A 588 -17.72 -1.25 17.87
N ALA A 589 -18.17 0.00 17.81
CA ALA A 589 -18.80 0.68 18.93
C ALA A 589 -20.08 -0.05 19.37
N ARG A 590 -20.91 -0.48 18.42
CA ARG A 590 -22.11 -1.27 18.72
C ARG A 590 -21.75 -2.65 19.31
N LYS A 591 -20.73 -3.34 18.78
CA LYS A 591 -20.27 -4.61 19.37
C LYS A 591 -19.80 -4.43 20.82
N LEU A 592 -19.10 -3.33 21.11
CA LEU A 592 -18.70 -2.99 22.48
C LEU A 592 -19.91 -2.68 23.37
N GLU A 593 -20.93 -1.99 22.85
CA GLU A 593 -22.19 -1.72 23.57
C GLU A 593 -22.94 -3.01 23.89
N GLU A 594 -23.06 -3.93 22.94
CA GLU A 594 -23.69 -5.25 23.14
C GLU A 594 -22.93 -6.08 24.20
N LEU A 595 -21.59 -5.99 24.24
CA LEU A 595 -20.80 -6.61 25.31
C LEU A 595 -21.04 -5.98 26.68
N VAL A 596 -21.21 -4.67 26.74
CA VAL A 596 -21.51 -3.92 27.96
C VAL A 596 -22.90 -4.27 28.51
N GLU A 597 -23.86 -4.55 27.61
CA GLU A 597 -25.23 -4.96 27.95
C GLU A 597 -25.35 -6.44 28.34
N ALA A 598 -24.54 -7.33 27.75
CA ALA A 598 -24.58 -8.76 28.03
C ALA A 598 -24.13 -9.15 29.46
N GLY A 599 -23.40 -8.27 30.16
CA GLY A 599 -22.93 -8.49 31.53
C GLY A 599 -21.88 -9.61 31.67
N ASP A 600 -21.60 -10.01 32.92
CA ASP A 600 -20.50 -10.93 33.29
C ASP A 600 -20.67 -12.39 32.79
N GLY A 601 -21.79 -12.71 32.16
CA GLY A 601 -22.13 -14.07 31.71
C GLY A 601 -21.52 -14.48 30.37
N GLY A 602 -20.89 -13.56 29.63
CA GLY A 602 -20.31 -13.82 28.31
C GLY A 602 -18.84 -14.30 28.40
N GLY A 603 -18.55 -15.51 27.93
CA GLY A 603 -17.22 -16.14 28.02
C GLY A 603 -16.04 -15.22 27.65
N GLY A 604 -15.04 -15.14 28.53
CA GLY A 604 -13.92 -14.17 28.52
C GLY A 604 -12.97 -14.19 27.31
N GLY A 605 -13.24 -14.98 26.26
CA GLY A 605 -12.39 -15.08 25.07
C GLY A 605 -12.50 -13.89 24.09
N SER A 606 -13.55 -13.06 24.18
CA SER A 606 -13.89 -12.11 23.09
C SER A 606 -13.28 -10.71 23.19
N MET A 607 -12.86 -10.26 24.37
CA MET A 607 -12.67 -8.82 24.59
C MET A 607 -11.36 -8.27 24.02
N GLY A 608 -10.25 -8.99 24.22
CA GLY A 608 -8.96 -8.62 23.62
C GLY A 608 -9.02 -8.58 22.09
N GLU A 609 -9.86 -9.42 21.48
CA GLU A 609 -10.05 -9.48 20.02
C GLU A 609 -10.77 -8.26 19.45
N ILE A 610 -11.63 -7.60 20.24
CA ILE A 610 -12.35 -6.39 19.79
C ILE A 610 -11.58 -5.12 20.17
N PHE A 611 -10.86 -5.13 21.29
CA PHE A 611 -10.19 -3.94 21.81
C PHE A 611 -9.07 -3.43 20.90
N LYS A 612 -8.18 -4.33 20.45
CA LYS A 612 -7.05 -3.94 19.58
C LYS A 612 -7.54 -3.37 18.23
N PRO A 613 -8.48 -4.02 17.51
CA PRO A 613 -9.07 -3.43 16.31
C PRO A 613 -9.79 -2.10 16.58
N SER A 614 -10.48 -1.97 17.71
CA SER A 614 -11.17 -0.71 18.07
C SER A 614 -10.19 0.44 18.23
N SER A 615 -9.09 0.22 18.96
CA SER A 615 -8.04 1.23 19.12
C SER A 615 -7.39 1.61 17.77
N ALA A 616 -7.09 0.62 16.93
CA ALA A 616 -6.46 0.87 15.63
C ALA A 616 -7.39 1.65 14.67
N VAL A 617 -8.67 1.26 14.58
CA VAL A 617 -9.67 1.96 13.76
C VAL A 617 -9.92 3.37 14.29
N LEU A 618 -9.98 3.54 15.61
CA LEU A 618 -10.11 4.86 16.23
C LEU A 618 -8.93 5.77 15.86
N GLY A 619 -7.71 5.23 15.82
CA GLY A 619 -6.52 5.93 15.32
C GLY A 619 -6.70 6.48 13.90
N ILE A 620 -7.20 5.65 12.95
CA ILE A 620 -7.47 6.08 11.57
C ILE A 620 -8.47 7.24 11.54
N VAL A 621 -9.57 7.12 12.27
CA VAL A 621 -10.67 8.11 12.25
C VAL A 621 -10.21 9.45 12.86
N ILE A 622 -9.45 9.41 13.97
CA ILE A 622 -8.85 10.58 14.62
C ILE A 622 -7.87 11.29 13.68
N SER A 623 -6.95 10.55 13.06
CA SER A 623 -5.96 11.13 12.14
C SER A 623 -6.64 11.70 10.89
N GLY A 624 -7.65 11.01 10.36
CA GLY A 624 -8.45 11.53 9.25
C GLY A 624 -9.16 12.84 9.58
N ALA A 625 -9.78 12.95 10.77
CA ALA A 625 -10.44 14.18 11.21
C ALA A 625 -9.45 15.34 11.33
N ALA A 626 -8.24 15.09 11.84
CA ALA A 626 -7.18 16.09 11.95
C ALA A 626 -6.72 16.59 10.57
N ILE A 627 -6.51 15.69 9.60
CA ILE A 627 -6.11 16.05 8.22
C ILE A 627 -7.17 16.92 7.55
N ILE A 628 -8.45 16.52 7.63
CA ILE A 628 -9.53 17.28 7.00
C ILE A 628 -9.65 18.68 7.59
N ARG A 629 -9.53 18.78 8.91
CA ARG A 629 -9.59 20.07 9.61
C ARG A 629 -8.45 20.98 9.17
N GLU A 630 -7.24 20.45 9.12
CA GLU A 630 -6.06 21.19 8.67
C GLU A 630 -6.24 21.70 7.23
N GLU A 631 -6.83 20.90 6.34
CA GLU A 631 -7.11 21.38 4.99
C GLU A 631 -8.24 22.41 4.92
N LEU A 632 -9.31 22.24 5.70
CA LEU A 632 -10.35 23.26 5.80
C LEU A 632 -9.78 24.59 6.31
N ARG A 633 -8.84 24.53 7.27
CA ARG A 633 -8.12 25.69 7.78
C ARG A 633 -7.27 26.37 6.70
N LYS A 634 -6.47 25.62 5.94
CA LYS A 634 -5.64 26.15 4.84
C LYS A 634 -6.49 26.80 3.74
N ARG A 635 -7.56 26.14 3.30
CA ARG A 635 -8.50 26.67 2.29
C ARG A 635 -9.15 27.98 2.73
N GLN A 636 -9.40 28.16 4.02
CA GLN A 636 -9.95 29.41 4.52
C GLN A 636 -8.91 30.54 4.55
N GLN A 637 -7.64 30.21 4.83
CA GLN A 637 -6.55 31.18 4.83
C GLN A 637 -6.21 31.70 3.43
N THR A 638 -6.38 30.88 2.39
CA THR A 638 -6.16 31.31 1.00
C THR A 638 -7.26 32.23 0.47
N ILE A 639 -8.45 32.24 1.08
CA ILE A 639 -9.56 33.15 0.74
C ILE A 639 -9.33 34.57 1.34
N SER A 640 -8.14 34.85 1.89
CA SER A 640 -7.81 36.16 2.45
C SER A 640 -8.14 37.29 1.45
N PRO A 641 -8.70 38.42 1.93
CA PRO A 641 -9.31 39.45 1.11
C PRO A 641 -8.25 40.32 0.44
N GLY A 642 -7.56 39.77 -0.55
CA GLY A 642 -6.73 40.52 -1.48
C GLY A 642 -7.63 41.26 -2.47
N ASP A 643 -8.22 42.38 -2.05
CA ASP A 643 -8.38 43.60 -2.85
C ASP A 643 -9.21 44.67 -2.10
N GLY A 644 -8.51 45.55 -1.37
CA GLY A 644 -8.77 46.99 -1.22
C GLY A 644 -10.13 47.55 -0.75
N GLY A 645 -11.19 46.77 -0.60
CA GLY A 645 -12.52 47.25 -0.24
C GLY A 645 -12.66 47.45 1.27
N LEU A 646 -12.80 48.71 1.70
CA LEU A 646 -13.09 49.15 3.07
C LEU A 646 -13.80 48.09 3.94
N ALA A 647 -13.09 47.59 4.96
CA ALA A 647 -13.61 46.64 5.92
C ALA A 647 -14.95 47.15 6.51
N PRO A 648 -16.08 46.41 6.35
CA PRO A 648 -17.32 46.80 6.97
C PRO A 648 -17.15 46.80 8.49
N LYS A 649 -17.55 47.91 9.14
CA LYS A 649 -17.49 48.05 10.61
C LYS A 649 -18.18 46.85 11.27
N ALA A 650 -17.48 46.22 12.20
CA ALA A 650 -17.94 45.09 12.99
C ALA A 650 -19.22 45.43 13.78
N GLY A 651 -20.38 45.13 13.20
CA GLY A 651 -21.65 45.01 13.92
C GLY A 651 -21.82 43.57 14.39
N SER A 652 -22.31 43.37 15.62
CA SER A 652 -22.35 42.09 16.35
C SER A 652 -23.23 40.98 15.75
N ASP A 653 -23.95 41.25 14.66
CA ASP A 653 -24.96 40.34 14.10
C ASP A 653 -24.62 39.89 12.67
N ALA A 654 -23.33 39.84 12.32
CA ALA A 654 -22.87 39.37 11.03
C ALA A 654 -23.33 37.92 10.81
N VAL A 655 -24.33 37.75 9.94
CA VAL A 655 -24.81 36.47 9.41
C VAL A 655 -23.59 35.61 9.04
N PRO A 656 -23.53 34.34 9.46
CA PRO A 656 -22.38 33.48 9.22
C PRO A 656 -22.04 33.53 7.74
N ALA A 657 -20.83 34.00 7.42
CA ALA A 657 -20.33 34.12 6.06
C ALA A 657 -20.63 32.82 5.30
N ALA A 658 -21.33 32.93 4.18
CA ALA A 658 -21.73 31.79 3.38
C ALA A 658 -20.50 30.90 3.13
N ARG A 659 -20.60 29.61 3.47
CA ARG A 659 -19.51 28.65 3.28
C ARG A 659 -19.08 28.68 1.82
N ALA A 660 -17.76 28.72 1.59
CA ALA A 660 -17.23 28.68 0.23
C ALA A 660 -17.78 27.45 -0.53
N PRO A 661 -18.30 27.64 -1.75
CA PRO A 661 -18.81 26.53 -2.54
C PRO A 661 -17.71 25.48 -2.75
N GLY A 662 -18.03 24.20 -2.53
CA GLY A 662 -17.09 23.07 -2.66
C GLY A 662 -16.49 22.56 -1.34
N GLY A 663 -16.70 23.23 -0.20
CA GLY A 663 -16.26 22.75 1.12
C GLY A 663 -17.19 21.73 1.79
N GLU A 664 -18.44 21.62 1.35
CA GLU A 664 -19.50 20.89 2.06
C GLU A 664 -19.20 19.40 2.26
N ARG A 665 -18.65 18.73 1.24
CA ARG A 665 -18.24 17.32 1.33
C ARG A 665 -17.16 17.08 2.38
N ALA A 666 -16.21 18.01 2.52
CA ALA A 666 -15.17 17.94 3.54
C ALA A 666 -15.75 18.11 4.96
N PHE A 667 -16.69 19.04 5.14
CA PHE A 667 -17.41 19.20 6.41
C PHE A 667 -18.28 17.98 6.75
N GLU A 668 -19.00 17.40 5.79
CA GLU A 668 -19.75 16.15 6.00
C GLU A 668 -18.82 15.01 6.42
N LEU A 669 -17.66 14.89 5.78
CA LEU A 669 -16.67 13.86 6.13
C LEU A 669 -16.07 14.09 7.52
N LEU A 670 -15.74 15.34 7.87
CA LEU A 670 -15.29 15.69 9.24
C LEU A 670 -16.36 15.33 10.27
N ALA A 671 -17.62 15.67 10.01
CA ALA A 671 -18.73 15.35 10.92
C ALA A 671 -18.91 13.84 11.09
N LEU A 672 -18.83 13.08 10.00
CA LEU A 672 -18.89 11.62 10.02
C LEU A 672 -17.76 11.03 10.86
N LEU A 673 -16.52 11.48 10.65
CA LEU A 673 -15.35 10.98 11.37
C LEU A 673 -15.42 11.32 12.86
N THR A 674 -15.67 12.59 13.22
CA THR A 674 -15.76 13.01 14.62
C THR A 674 -16.87 12.25 15.34
N ARG A 675 -18.04 12.07 14.73
CA ARG A 675 -19.14 11.28 15.31
C ARG A 675 -18.75 9.82 15.53
N SER A 676 -18.18 9.17 14.53
CA SER A 676 -17.73 7.78 14.63
C SER A 676 -16.63 7.60 15.67
N ALA A 677 -15.69 8.56 15.78
CA ALA A 677 -14.65 8.56 16.80
C ALA A 677 -15.23 8.73 18.21
N CYS A 678 -16.10 9.72 18.43
CA CYS A 678 -16.72 9.95 19.74
C CYS A 678 -17.53 8.73 20.21
N HIS A 679 -18.30 8.12 19.31
CA HIS A 679 -19.10 6.94 19.64
C HIS A 679 -18.22 5.74 20.01
N LEU A 680 -17.20 5.43 19.19
CA LEU A 680 -16.27 4.32 19.46
C LEU A 680 -15.44 4.56 20.73
N ALA A 681 -14.90 5.76 20.91
CA ALA A 681 -14.11 6.11 22.09
C ALA A 681 -14.94 6.06 23.37
N ALA A 682 -16.20 6.49 23.34
CA ALA A 682 -17.10 6.41 24.50
C ALA A 682 -17.33 4.95 24.93
N GLN A 683 -17.60 4.05 23.98
CA GLN A 683 -17.80 2.63 24.27
C GLN A 683 -16.50 1.96 24.73
N LEU A 684 -15.37 2.28 24.09
CA LEU A 684 -14.07 1.75 24.47
C LEU A 684 -13.66 2.19 25.89
N ALA A 685 -13.88 3.47 26.23
CA ALA A 685 -13.61 4.02 27.56
C ALA A 685 -14.53 3.41 28.63
N ALA A 686 -15.82 3.23 28.34
CA ALA A 686 -16.77 2.60 29.26
C ALA A 686 -16.39 1.15 29.58
N VAL A 687 -16.04 0.38 28.54
CA VAL A 687 -15.55 -1.00 28.67
C VAL A 687 -14.26 -1.05 29.49
N ALA A 688 -13.27 -0.20 29.14
CA ALA A 688 -12.01 -0.12 29.89
C ALA A 688 -12.22 0.28 31.37
N ALA A 689 -13.14 1.20 31.65
CA ALA A 689 -13.47 1.62 33.01
C ALA A 689 -14.05 0.47 33.85
N ARG A 690 -14.97 -0.32 33.26
CA ARG A 690 -15.58 -1.48 33.93
C ARG A 690 -14.53 -2.54 34.28
N LEU A 691 -13.65 -2.85 33.33
CA LEU A 691 -12.64 -3.90 33.50
C LEU A 691 -11.57 -3.55 34.52
N SER A 692 -11.21 -2.27 34.63
CA SER A 692 -10.27 -1.82 35.67
C SER A 692 -10.88 -1.89 37.07
N GLY A 693 -12.22 -1.88 37.19
CA GLY A 693 -12.93 -2.01 38.46
C GLY A 693 -13.04 -3.44 38.98
N ASP A 694 -13.06 -4.43 38.09
CA ASP A 694 -13.17 -5.85 38.46
C ASP A 694 -11.78 -6.46 38.74
N ARG A 695 -11.37 -6.41 40.02
CA ARG A 695 -10.08 -6.97 40.47
C ARG A 695 -10.04 -8.51 40.43
N GLY A 696 -11.17 -9.19 40.20
CA GLY A 696 -11.33 -10.62 40.42
C GLY A 696 -11.27 -11.51 39.18
N ASN A 697 -11.62 -11.01 38.00
CA ASN A 697 -11.81 -11.84 36.80
C ASN A 697 -11.03 -11.30 35.57
N ALA A 698 -10.19 -12.16 35.00
CA ALA A 698 -9.54 -12.02 33.68
C ALA A 698 -8.84 -10.66 33.39
N ALA A 699 -7.55 -10.59 33.72
CA ALA A 699 -6.71 -9.42 33.50
C ALA A 699 -6.66 -8.97 32.03
N VAL A 700 -7.41 -7.90 31.71
CA VAL A 700 -7.15 -7.09 30.53
C VAL A 700 -5.74 -6.52 30.67
N SER A 701 -4.92 -6.64 29.62
CA SER A 701 -3.54 -6.16 29.72
C SER A 701 -3.52 -4.66 30.07
N PRO A 702 -2.66 -4.20 31.01
CA PRO A 702 -2.50 -2.78 31.31
C PRO A 702 -2.21 -1.93 30.06
N LYS A 703 -1.56 -2.54 29.06
CA LYS A 703 -1.31 -1.94 27.74
C LYS A 703 -2.59 -1.56 27.00
N ALA A 704 -3.64 -2.39 27.08
CA ALA A 704 -4.93 -2.11 26.46
C ALA A 704 -5.61 -0.91 27.15
N ILE A 705 -5.65 -0.89 28.49
CA ILE A 705 -6.20 0.25 29.24
C ILE A 705 -5.44 1.54 28.88
N ALA A 706 -4.12 1.50 28.86
CA ALA A 706 -3.29 2.64 28.46
C ALA A 706 -3.58 3.10 27.01
N GLN A 707 -3.86 2.18 26.09
CA GLN A 707 -4.28 2.51 24.72
C GLN A 707 -5.66 3.18 24.69
N ALA A 708 -6.65 2.69 25.46
CA ALA A 708 -7.96 3.35 25.55
C ALA A 708 -7.85 4.77 26.14
N ILE A 709 -7.02 4.97 27.17
CA ILE A 709 -6.77 6.29 27.75
C ILE A 709 -6.27 7.26 26.69
N VAL A 710 -5.23 6.87 25.94
CA VAL A 710 -4.66 7.73 24.87
C VAL A 710 -5.66 7.98 23.76
N ALA A 711 -6.37 6.95 23.29
CA ALA A 711 -7.32 7.11 22.20
C ALA A 711 -8.53 7.98 22.62
N THR A 712 -8.98 7.87 23.87
CA THR A 712 -10.05 8.70 24.45
C THR A 712 -9.61 10.15 24.56
N ALA A 713 -8.40 10.40 25.11
CA ALA A 713 -7.83 11.73 25.21
C ALA A 713 -7.68 12.39 23.83
N GLN A 714 -7.12 11.67 22.85
CA GLN A 714 -6.98 12.16 21.48
C GLN A 714 -8.35 12.46 20.84
N THR A 715 -9.37 11.64 21.10
CA THR A 715 -10.74 11.90 20.59
C THR A 715 -11.34 13.16 21.19
N LEU A 716 -11.15 13.38 22.50
CA LEU A 716 -11.57 14.61 23.19
C LEU A 716 -10.87 15.84 22.62
N ASP A 717 -9.56 15.75 22.36
CA ASP A 717 -8.84 16.83 21.69
C ASP A 717 -9.40 17.07 20.29
N GLN A 718 -9.66 16.02 19.49
CA GLN A 718 -10.28 16.20 18.17
C GLN A 718 -11.66 16.85 18.25
N LEU A 719 -12.45 16.50 19.25
CA LEU A 719 -13.75 17.14 19.49
C LEU A 719 -13.58 18.62 19.83
N SER A 720 -12.65 18.96 20.73
CA SER A 720 -12.32 20.34 21.09
C SER A 720 -11.92 21.18 19.87
N HIS A 721 -10.97 20.69 19.08
CA HIS A 721 -10.53 21.36 17.85
C HIS A 721 -11.62 21.41 16.76
N SER A 722 -12.70 20.65 16.89
CA SER A 722 -13.87 20.73 15.98
C SER A 722 -14.90 21.78 16.43
N CYS A 723 -14.63 22.49 17.54
CA CYS A 723 -15.48 23.54 18.09
C CYS A 723 -15.20 25.01 17.67
N PRO A 724 -14.29 25.37 16.73
CA PRO A 724 -13.84 26.76 16.62
C PRO A 724 -14.95 27.72 16.17
N ASP A 725 -14.95 28.90 16.77
CA ASP A 725 -15.80 30.03 16.40
C ASP A 725 -15.41 30.63 15.03
N ARG A 726 -14.26 30.25 14.48
CA ARG A 726 -13.64 30.84 13.27
C ARG A 726 -14.14 30.24 11.94
N GLY A 727 -15.28 29.54 11.93
CA GLY A 727 -16.00 29.15 10.69
C GLY A 727 -15.59 27.84 10.01
N TRP A 728 -14.46 27.23 10.38
CA TRP A 728 -14.02 25.92 9.85
C TRP A 728 -14.38 24.73 10.76
N GLY A 729 -15.10 24.97 11.86
CA GLY A 729 -15.57 23.96 12.79
C GLY A 729 -16.86 23.25 12.35
N LEU A 730 -17.25 22.26 13.13
CA LEU A 730 -18.57 21.63 13.00
C LEU A 730 -19.66 22.61 13.44
N THR A 731 -20.85 22.49 12.84
CA THR A 731 -22.04 23.22 13.32
C THR A 731 -22.46 22.70 14.69
N GLU A 732 -23.29 23.47 15.40
CA GLU A 732 -23.86 23.04 16.68
C GLU A 732 -24.59 21.71 16.57
N THR A 733 -25.46 21.56 15.57
CA THR A 733 -26.25 20.35 15.36
C THR A 733 -25.35 19.15 15.04
N GLN A 734 -24.28 19.35 14.27
CA GLN A 734 -23.27 18.32 14.00
C GLN A 734 -22.46 17.94 15.25
N LEU A 735 -22.13 18.90 16.13
CA LEU A 735 -21.46 18.61 17.40
C LEU A 735 -22.36 17.80 18.33
N ILE A 736 -23.64 18.14 18.43
CA ILE A 736 -24.61 17.34 19.20
C ILE A 736 -24.75 15.94 18.61
N ALA A 737 -24.74 15.81 17.29
CA ALA A 737 -24.74 14.51 16.60
C ALA A 737 -23.55 13.61 16.98
N CYS A 738 -22.44 14.18 17.46
CA CYS A 738 -21.28 13.44 17.96
C CYS A 738 -21.50 12.87 19.38
N GLN A 739 -22.60 13.18 20.05
CA GLN A 739 -22.95 12.71 21.40
C GLN A 739 -21.84 12.99 22.44
N PRO A 740 -21.35 14.24 22.54
CA PRO A 740 -20.15 14.58 23.30
C PRO A 740 -20.30 14.29 24.80
N HIS A 741 -21.49 14.45 25.38
CA HIS A 741 -21.78 14.11 26.79
C HIS A 741 -21.56 12.63 27.10
N ARG A 742 -21.80 11.70 26.17
CA ARG A 742 -21.47 10.28 26.38
C ARG A 742 -19.97 10.05 26.47
N LEU A 743 -19.19 10.68 25.57
CA LEU A 743 -17.73 10.60 25.58
C LEU A 743 -17.15 11.21 26.86
N LEU A 744 -17.62 12.40 27.27
CA LEU A 744 -17.19 13.07 28.49
C LEU A 744 -17.49 12.22 29.74
N ALA A 745 -18.69 11.62 29.82
CA ALA A 745 -19.05 10.71 30.91
C ALA A 745 -18.15 9.46 30.94
N ALA A 746 -17.91 8.85 29.79
CA ALA A 746 -17.06 7.67 29.66
C ALA A 746 -15.61 7.96 30.05
N ALA A 747 -15.07 9.11 29.62
CA ALA A 747 -13.73 9.56 29.98
C ALA A 747 -13.61 9.82 31.48
N ALA A 748 -14.59 10.48 32.09
CA ALA A 748 -14.62 10.69 33.54
C ALA A 748 -14.66 9.36 34.31
N ALA A 749 -15.48 8.39 33.85
CA ALA A 749 -15.52 7.06 34.46
C ALA A 749 -14.21 6.29 34.30
N LEU A 750 -13.60 6.34 33.11
CA LEU A 750 -12.29 5.73 32.85
C LEU A 750 -11.23 6.34 33.76
N MET A 751 -11.25 7.66 33.96
CA MET A 751 -10.34 8.35 34.87
C MET A 751 -10.46 7.84 36.30
N CYS A 752 -11.67 7.67 36.83
CA CYS A 752 -11.88 7.12 38.18
C CYS A 752 -11.35 5.69 38.32
N ALA A 753 -11.40 4.92 37.24
CA ALA A 753 -11.03 3.51 37.23
C ALA A 753 -9.53 3.27 36.94
N MET A 754 -8.75 4.30 36.59
CA MET A 754 -7.34 4.12 36.26
C MET A 754 -6.53 3.69 37.50
N PRO A 755 -5.75 2.60 37.41
CA PRO A 755 -4.87 2.23 38.50
C PRO A 755 -3.67 3.18 38.61
N ALA A 756 -3.20 3.39 39.84
CA ALA A 756 -2.17 4.40 40.15
C ALA A 756 -0.81 4.13 39.46
N ASP A 757 -0.53 2.87 39.11
CA ASP A 757 0.71 2.40 38.49
C ASP A 757 0.89 2.84 37.02
N VAL A 758 -0.20 2.91 36.26
CA VAL A 758 -0.22 3.35 34.83
C VAL A 758 0.34 4.78 34.66
N HIS A 759 0.36 5.56 35.73
CA HIS A 759 0.76 6.96 35.71
C HIS A 759 2.26 7.22 35.64
N SER A 760 3.09 6.22 35.92
CA SER A 760 4.56 6.38 35.83
C SER A 760 5.03 6.57 34.39
N ALA A 761 4.24 6.15 33.41
CA ALA A 761 4.68 6.04 32.02
C ALA A 761 4.12 7.12 31.07
N ARG A 762 3.10 7.91 31.46
CA ARG A 762 2.47 8.89 30.55
C ARG A 762 2.05 10.19 31.24
N PRO A 763 2.20 11.35 30.57
CA PRO A 763 1.70 12.63 31.06
C PRO A 763 0.18 12.60 31.21
N PRO A 764 -0.40 13.55 31.97
CA PRO A 764 -1.83 13.59 32.31
C PRO A 764 -2.68 14.07 31.12
N MET A 765 -2.64 13.31 30.03
CA MET A 765 -3.30 13.62 28.76
C MET A 765 -4.83 13.61 28.89
N LEU A 766 -5.39 12.62 29.60
CA LEU A 766 -6.84 12.45 29.70
C LEU A 766 -7.54 13.54 30.53
N PRO A 767 -7.07 13.93 31.73
CA PRO A 767 -7.60 15.09 32.46
C PRO A 767 -7.57 16.37 31.62
N THR A 768 -6.43 16.63 30.97
CA THR A 768 -6.21 17.82 30.15
C THR A 768 -7.19 17.87 28.97
N ALA A 769 -7.30 16.77 28.22
CA ALA A 769 -8.21 16.68 27.07
C ALA A 769 -9.70 16.74 27.49
N LEU A 770 -10.05 16.15 28.65
CA LEU A 770 -11.40 16.20 29.20
C LEU A 770 -11.82 17.64 29.53
N THR A 771 -11.00 18.37 30.29
CA THR A 771 -11.27 19.76 30.66
C THR A 771 -11.28 20.65 29.43
N ARG A 772 -10.34 20.46 28.48
CA ARG A 772 -10.28 21.23 27.22
C ARG A 772 -11.53 21.05 26.36
N ALA A 773 -11.95 19.80 26.13
CA ALA A 773 -13.17 19.52 25.38
C ALA A 773 -14.42 20.10 26.06
N LEU A 774 -14.51 20.02 27.39
CA LEU A 774 -15.62 20.59 28.15
C LEU A 774 -15.68 22.12 28.01
N ALA A 775 -14.54 22.80 28.16
CA ALA A 775 -14.44 24.25 28.02
C ALA A 775 -14.77 24.70 26.60
N ALA A 776 -14.23 24.03 25.57
CA ALA A 776 -14.51 24.34 24.18
C ALA A 776 -15.99 24.18 23.81
N LEU A 777 -16.67 23.14 24.30
CA LEU A 777 -18.10 22.97 24.10
C LEU A 777 -18.92 24.03 24.84
N ALA A 778 -18.54 24.37 26.08
CA ALA A 778 -19.23 25.37 26.89
C ALA A 778 -19.01 26.81 26.38
N ALA A 779 -17.90 27.08 25.70
CA ALA A 779 -17.57 28.38 25.13
C ALA A 779 -18.49 28.76 23.96
N ARG A 780 -19.05 27.77 23.25
CA ARG A 780 -19.96 27.98 22.12
C ARG A 780 -21.33 28.43 22.59
N SER A 781 -21.80 29.56 22.08
CA SER A 781 -23.06 30.19 22.50
C SER A 781 -24.28 29.26 22.45
N GLY A 782 -24.42 28.47 21.38
CA GLY A 782 -25.53 27.52 21.23
C GLY A 782 -25.45 26.30 22.16
N LEU A 783 -24.25 25.79 22.41
CA LEU A 783 -24.04 24.60 23.26
C LEU A 783 -23.93 24.94 24.75
N SER A 784 -23.53 26.16 25.11
CA SER A 784 -23.34 26.63 26.49
C SER A 784 -24.49 26.23 27.42
N LEU A 785 -25.74 26.50 27.00
CA LEU A 785 -26.92 26.18 27.81
C LEU A 785 -27.13 24.67 28.00
N ARG A 786 -26.85 23.87 26.97
CA ARG A 786 -26.94 22.40 27.05
C ARG A 786 -25.84 21.81 27.93
N VAL A 787 -24.58 22.25 27.75
CA VAL A 787 -23.46 21.82 28.59
C VAL A 787 -23.73 22.19 30.04
N ARG A 788 -24.24 23.40 30.29
CA ARG A 788 -24.69 23.80 31.62
C ARG A 788 -25.76 22.87 32.18
N ALA A 789 -26.75 22.46 31.38
CA ALA A 789 -27.75 21.49 31.79
C ALA A 789 -27.13 20.12 32.12
N TRP A 790 -26.15 19.64 31.35
CA TRP A 790 -25.44 18.38 31.60
C TRP A 790 -24.69 18.38 32.94
N LEU A 791 -24.13 19.53 33.33
CA LEU A 791 -23.39 19.75 34.57
C LEU A 791 -24.28 20.13 35.77
N ALA A 792 -25.50 20.60 35.51
CA ALA A 792 -26.44 20.96 36.56
C ALA A 792 -26.85 19.73 37.38
N PRO A 793 -27.17 19.86 38.67
CA PRO A 793 -27.62 18.73 39.46
C PRO A 793 -28.91 18.13 38.86
N PRO A 794 -29.09 16.81 38.97
CA PRO A 794 -30.31 16.15 38.52
C PRO A 794 -31.51 16.81 39.21
N ALA A 795 -32.59 17.02 38.46
CA ALA A 795 -33.77 17.67 39.02
C ALA A 795 -34.25 16.89 40.27
N GLY A 796 -34.44 17.61 41.38
CA GLY A 796 -35.16 17.07 42.53
C GLY A 796 -36.61 16.70 42.15
N PRO A 797 -37.37 16.04 43.04
CA PRO A 797 -38.79 15.81 42.82
C PRO A 797 -39.50 17.13 42.47
N GLU A 798 -40.26 17.13 41.38
CA GLU A 798 -40.80 18.34 40.75
C GLU A 798 -41.67 19.19 41.69
N PRO A 799 -41.53 20.53 41.68
CA PRO A 799 -42.60 21.42 42.11
C PRO A 799 -43.75 21.41 41.08
N PRO A 800 -44.99 21.72 41.50
CA PRO A 800 -46.21 21.51 40.68
C PRO A 800 -46.21 22.26 39.34
N ALA A 801 -46.85 21.65 38.33
CA ALA A 801 -46.81 21.96 36.89
C ALA A 801 -47.16 23.41 36.45
N ALA A 802 -47.60 24.28 37.36
CA ALA A 802 -48.15 25.60 37.02
C ALA A 802 -47.10 26.65 36.58
N THR A 803 -45.79 26.40 36.74
CA THR A 803 -44.72 27.40 36.50
C THR A 803 -43.85 27.16 35.26
N GLN A 804 -44.12 26.13 34.43
CA GLN A 804 -43.22 25.73 33.33
C GLN A 804 -43.44 26.43 31.96
N ALA A 805 -44.23 27.50 31.88
CA ALA A 805 -44.84 27.94 30.61
C ALA A 805 -43.99 28.77 29.62
N ALA A 806 -42.67 28.99 29.80
CA ALA A 806 -41.99 30.05 29.01
C ALA A 806 -40.65 29.73 28.32
N MET A 807 -40.06 28.54 28.46
CA MET A 807 -38.84 28.19 27.71
C MET A 807 -38.86 26.73 27.26
N PRO A 808 -38.31 26.38 26.08
CA PRO A 808 -38.04 25.00 25.72
C PRO A 808 -37.07 24.42 26.76
N ALA A 809 -37.62 23.72 27.76
CA ALA A 809 -36.82 23.15 28.82
C ALA A 809 -35.87 22.11 28.19
N PRO A 810 -34.57 22.12 28.55
CA PRO A 810 -33.67 21.07 28.12
C PRO A 810 -34.27 19.72 28.50
N ASN A 811 -34.20 18.76 27.57
CA ASN A 811 -34.77 17.44 27.77
C ASN A 811 -34.31 16.87 29.12
N ARG A 812 -35.24 16.39 29.94
CA ARG A 812 -34.98 15.91 31.31
C ARG A 812 -33.86 14.87 31.36
N ALA A 813 -33.69 14.10 30.29
CA ALA A 813 -32.63 13.11 30.14
C ALA A 813 -31.21 13.72 30.05
N GLU A 814 -31.08 14.98 29.63
CA GLU A 814 -29.81 15.70 29.52
C GLU A 814 -29.33 16.23 30.87
N ARG A 815 -30.27 16.58 31.76
CA ARG A 815 -29.94 17.31 32.98
C ARG A 815 -29.15 16.44 33.96
N GLY A 816 -27.95 16.87 34.31
CA GLY A 816 -27.09 16.21 35.29
C GLY A 816 -26.45 14.90 34.83
N CYS A 817 -26.45 14.62 33.53
CA CYS A 817 -25.81 13.42 33.00
C CYS A 817 -24.28 13.42 33.16
N LEU A 818 -23.66 14.59 33.33
CA LEU A 818 -22.21 14.75 33.55
C LEU A 818 -21.83 15.14 34.97
N GLU A 819 -22.78 15.61 35.78
CA GLU A 819 -22.52 16.16 37.10
C GLU A 819 -21.81 15.15 38.03
N ARG A 820 -22.35 13.93 38.14
CA ARG A 820 -21.78 12.88 39.02
C ARG A 820 -20.48 12.31 38.47
N PRO A 821 -20.39 11.87 37.19
CA PRO A 821 -19.14 11.33 36.64
C PRO A 821 -17.99 12.33 36.76
N LEU A 822 -18.22 13.60 36.41
CA LEU A 822 -17.16 14.60 36.41
C LEU A 822 -16.71 14.95 37.84
N ARG A 823 -17.64 15.06 38.82
CA ARG A 823 -17.24 15.24 40.22
C ARG A 823 -16.41 14.08 40.73
N ALA A 824 -16.81 12.84 40.43
CA ALA A 824 -16.06 11.66 40.85
C ALA A 824 -14.66 11.65 40.23
N ALA A 825 -14.54 12.03 38.95
CA ALA A 825 -13.26 12.11 38.26
C ALA A 825 -12.33 13.13 38.92
N VAL A 826 -12.84 14.35 39.13
CA VAL A 826 -12.11 15.46 39.76
C VAL A 826 -11.66 15.14 41.19
N ALA A 827 -12.47 14.37 41.94
CA ALA A 827 -12.11 13.92 43.29
C ALA A 827 -11.13 12.74 43.29
N SER A 828 -10.82 12.14 42.14
CA SER A 828 -9.89 11.04 42.07
C SER A 828 -8.44 11.54 42.14
N PRO A 829 -7.51 10.77 42.74
CA PRO A 829 -6.10 11.15 42.89
C PRO A 829 -5.39 11.38 41.55
N ASN A 830 -6.00 10.98 40.43
CA ASN A 830 -5.45 11.18 39.09
C ASN A 830 -5.46 12.66 38.67
N PHE A 831 -6.30 13.51 39.29
CA PHE A 831 -6.29 14.97 39.07
C PHE A 831 -5.25 15.72 39.91
N ASP A 832 -4.72 15.13 40.98
CA ASP A 832 -3.72 15.77 41.86
C ASP A 832 -2.43 16.13 41.10
N LYS A 833 -2.16 15.46 39.98
CA LYS A 833 -1.02 15.75 39.11
C LYS A 833 -1.22 16.97 38.21
N VAL A 834 -2.46 17.47 38.08
CA VAL A 834 -2.84 18.61 37.23
C VAL A 834 -3.87 19.49 37.95
N PRO A 835 -3.48 20.12 39.08
CA PRO A 835 -4.43 20.81 39.96
C PRO A 835 -5.25 21.88 39.22
N TYR A 836 -4.62 22.63 38.31
CA TYR A 836 -5.29 23.67 37.51
C TYR A 836 -6.41 23.13 36.60
N MET A 837 -6.27 21.90 36.06
CA MET A 837 -7.33 21.30 35.24
C MET A 837 -8.51 20.82 36.10
N ALA A 838 -8.25 20.37 37.32
CA ALA A 838 -9.27 20.01 38.31
C ALA A 838 -10.09 21.25 38.68
N GLU A 839 -9.39 22.34 38.96
CA GLU A 839 -9.93 23.65 39.27
C GLU A 839 -10.85 24.19 38.18
N TYR A 840 -10.43 24.14 36.91
CA TYR A 840 -11.26 24.57 35.78
C TYR A 840 -12.54 23.73 35.65
N ALA A 841 -12.45 22.42 35.84
CA ALA A 841 -13.62 21.53 35.79
C ALA A 841 -14.58 21.80 36.97
N LEU A 842 -14.05 22.06 38.18
CA LEU A 842 -14.84 22.47 39.34
C LEU A 842 -15.55 23.79 39.09
N ALA A 843 -14.85 24.80 38.58
CA ALA A 843 -15.42 26.11 38.26
C ALA A 843 -16.65 25.97 37.34
N LEU A 844 -16.57 25.15 36.29
CA LEU A 844 -17.69 24.91 35.38
C LEU A 844 -18.85 24.17 36.06
N LEU A 845 -18.59 23.12 36.84
CA LEU A 845 -19.62 22.40 37.63
C LEU A 845 -20.37 23.33 38.59
N ASP A 846 -19.62 24.23 39.19
CA ASP A 846 -20.06 25.15 40.22
C ASP A 846 -20.92 26.29 39.66
N VAL A 847 -20.49 26.92 38.56
CA VAL A 847 -21.29 27.91 37.84
C VAL A 847 -22.58 27.27 37.30
N ALA A 848 -22.52 26.02 36.85
CA ALA A 848 -23.69 25.29 36.36
C ALA A 848 -24.76 25.05 37.43
N ARG A 849 -24.36 24.82 38.69
CA ARG A 849 -25.25 24.66 39.86
C ARG A 849 -26.03 25.91 40.23
N GLY A 850 -25.57 27.09 39.82
CA GLY A 850 -26.25 28.36 40.11
C GLY A 850 -26.04 28.85 41.56
N SER A 851 -24.93 28.46 42.20
CA SER A 851 -24.61 28.81 43.59
C SER A 851 -24.38 30.32 43.84
N SER A 852 -24.42 31.17 42.81
CA SER A 852 -24.38 32.62 42.94
C SER A 852 -25.77 33.16 43.27
N SER A 853 -26.09 33.29 44.56
CA SER A 853 -27.35 33.90 45.02
C SER A 853 -27.46 35.40 44.73
N ASP A 854 -26.37 36.04 44.30
CA ASP A 854 -26.24 37.51 44.36
C ASP A 854 -26.14 38.21 43.00
N CYS A 855 -26.33 37.49 41.88
CA CYS A 855 -26.36 38.13 40.56
C CYS A 855 -27.76 38.63 40.21
N SER A 856 -27.97 39.94 40.39
CA SER A 856 -29.13 40.70 39.94
C SER A 856 -29.35 40.56 38.41
N GLY A 857 -30.30 39.70 38.03
CA GLY A 857 -31.05 39.76 36.76
C GLY A 857 -30.31 39.51 35.44
N ARG A 858 -28.97 39.43 35.39
CA ARG A 858 -28.23 39.08 34.17
C ARG A 858 -28.41 37.59 33.87
N ALA A 859 -28.72 37.25 32.62
CA ALA A 859 -28.99 35.88 32.22
C ALA A 859 -27.79 34.96 32.52
N ASN A 860 -27.91 34.12 33.55
CA ASN A 860 -26.86 33.21 34.06
C ASN A 860 -26.16 32.33 32.99
N GLY A 861 -26.75 32.18 31.79
CA GLY A 861 -26.11 31.49 30.66
C GLY A 861 -24.92 32.25 30.05
N THR A 862 -24.90 33.58 30.09
CA THR A 862 -23.80 34.37 29.51
C THR A 862 -22.53 34.20 30.32
N VAL A 863 -22.66 34.24 31.66
CA VAL A 863 -21.53 34.07 32.60
C VAL A 863 -20.86 32.70 32.45
N PHE A 864 -21.66 31.63 32.33
CA PHE A 864 -21.13 30.28 32.09
C PHE A 864 -20.32 30.22 30.79
N GLY A 865 -20.84 30.79 29.70
CA GLY A 865 -20.14 30.84 28.42
C GLY A 865 -18.88 31.72 28.45
N ASP A 866 -18.90 32.85 29.17
CA ASP A 866 -17.75 33.75 29.33
C ASP A 866 -16.59 33.08 30.09
N ILE A 867 -16.90 32.38 31.17
CA ILE A 867 -15.90 31.60 31.94
C ILE A 867 -15.33 30.49 31.06
N ALA A 868 -16.18 29.75 30.34
CA ALA A 868 -15.73 28.70 29.45
C ALA A 868 -14.83 29.21 28.31
N ARG A 869 -15.17 30.36 27.69
CA ARG A 869 -14.31 31.03 26.72
C ARG A 869 -12.96 31.42 27.31
N THR A 870 -12.94 31.92 28.54
CA THR A 870 -11.71 32.32 29.23
C THR A 870 -10.82 31.09 29.50
N ILE A 871 -11.41 29.99 29.98
CA ILE A 871 -10.69 28.72 30.19
C ILE A 871 -10.15 28.18 28.86
N SER A 872 -10.99 28.14 27.81
CA SER A 872 -10.57 27.65 26.49
C SER A 872 -9.42 28.49 25.93
N ALA A 873 -9.52 29.81 26.01
CA ALA A 873 -8.44 30.71 25.59
C ALA A 873 -7.15 30.45 26.37
N ALA A 874 -7.23 30.31 27.70
CA ALA A 874 -6.05 30.01 28.53
C ALA A 874 -5.40 28.65 28.22
N GLN A 875 -6.14 27.70 27.64
CA GLN A 875 -5.65 26.38 27.24
C GLN A 875 -5.04 26.33 25.85
N ASP A 876 -5.45 27.24 24.95
CA ASP A 876 -4.94 27.32 23.57
C ASP A 876 -3.64 28.18 23.49
N ASP A 877 -3.40 29.07 24.47
CA ASP A 877 -2.34 30.09 24.45
C ASP A 877 -1.03 29.68 25.15
N GLU A 878 -0.72 28.38 25.28
CA GLU A 878 0.50 27.93 25.99
C GLU A 878 1.82 28.48 25.40
N ASP A 879 1.80 28.98 24.16
CA ASP A 879 2.95 29.61 23.48
C ASP A 879 2.89 31.16 23.39
N ALA A 880 1.84 31.82 23.89
CA ALA A 880 1.53 33.22 23.53
C ALA A 880 2.11 34.33 24.44
N GLY A 881 3.04 34.01 25.34
CA GLY A 881 3.71 35.00 26.17
C GLY A 881 2.80 35.65 27.25
N PRO A 882 3.09 36.88 27.72
CA PRO A 882 2.54 37.45 28.96
C PRO A 882 1.00 37.61 29.03
N SER A 883 0.31 37.52 27.90
CA SER A 883 -1.17 37.51 27.83
C SER A 883 -1.78 36.26 28.46
N ALA A 884 -1.12 35.10 28.32
CA ALA A 884 -1.58 33.84 28.88
C ALA A 884 -1.54 33.86 30.42
N ASP A 885 -0.52 34.49 31.00
CA ASP A 885 -0.39 34.64 32.45
C ASP A 885 -1.47 35.56 33.02
N GLU A 886 -1.87 36.61 32.29
CA GLU A 886 -2.99 37.46 32.70
C GLU A 886 -4.32 36.72 32.61
N ALA A 887 -4.55 35.93 31.56
CA ALA A 887 -5.73 35.08 31.44
C ALA A 887 -5.78 34.03 32.57
N ARG A 888 -4.66 33.36 32.86
CA ARG A 888 -4.52 32.43 33.98
C ARG A 888 -4.75 33.12 35.32
N ALA A 889 -4.22 34.32 35.52
CA ALA A 889 -4.45 35.12 36.74
C ALA A 889 -5.92 35.52 36.88
N ARG A 890 -6.61 35.85 35.78
CA ARG A 890 -8.06 36.13 35.79
C ARG A 890 -8.86 34.88 36.16
N VAL A 891 -8.52 33.72 35.61
CA VAL A 891 -9.17 32.44 35.96
C VAL A 891 -8.87 32.07 37.41
N SER A 892 -7.62 32.17 37.86
CA SER A 892 -7.19 31.94 39.24
C SER A 892 -7.93 32.85 40.21
N ASN A 893 -7.99 34.17 39.95
CA ASN A 893 -8.73 35.10 40.81
C ASN A 893 -10.23 34.79 40.85
N ALA A 894 -10.84 34.46 39.71
CA ALA A 894 -12.26 34.07 39.66
C ALA A 894 -12.52 32.77 40.43
N LEU A 895 -11.58 31.84 40.36
CA LEU A 895 -11.61 30.56 41.03
C LEU A 895 -11.34 30.69 42.54
N ASP A 896 -10.36 31.46 42.98
CA ASP A 896 -10.02 31.71 44.38
C ASP A 896 -11.18 32.41 45.10
N GLN A 897 -11.79 33.41 44.45
CA GLN A 897 -13.02 34.03 44.94
C GLN A 897 -14.18 33.03 45.04
N TYR A 898 -14.19 31.98 44.22
CA TYR A 898 -15.23 30.96 44.24
C TYR A 898 -14.95 29.87 45.31
N LEU A 899 -13.74 29.31 45.35
CA LEU A 899 -13.30 28.26 46.28
C LEU A 899 -13.26 28.75 47.74
N GLY A 900 -12.87 30.00 47.97
CA GLY A 900 -12.92 30.62 49.31
C GLY A 900 -14.33 30.66 49.91
N ARG A 901 -15.39 30.63 49.08
CA ARG A 901 -16.80 30.56 49.52
C ARG A 901 -17.28 29.12 49.79
N ARG A 902 -16.52 28.10 49.35
CA ARG A 902 -16.91 26.67 49.36
C ARG A 902 -16.26 25.85 50.47
N ALA A 903 -15.08 26.23 50.95
CA ALA A 903 -14.29 25.49 51.94
C ALA A 903 -15.03 25.19 53.27
N GLY A 904 -16.20 25.79 53.52
CA GLY A 904 -17.00 25.55 54.73
C GLY A 904 -18.15 24.54 54.64
N ARG A 905 -18.49 23.92 53.48
CA ARG A 905 -19.77 23.17 53.34
C ARG A 905 -19.76 21.73 52.81
N ASP A 906 -18.76 21.26 52.07
CA ASP A 906 -18.93 20.04 51.24
C ASP A 906 -17.93 18.88 51.47
N ALA A 907 -17.06 18.94 52.49
CA ALA A 907 -16.04 17.90 52.69
C ALA A 907 -16.59 16.52 53.10
N GLU A 908 -17.83 16.43 53.59
CA GLU A 908 -18.43 15.17 54.09
C GLU A 908 -19.29 14.40 53.08
N ALA A 909 -19.72 15.01 51.96
CA ALA A 909 -20.62 14.35 50.99
C ALA A 909 -19.88 13.61 49.84
N ALA A 910 -18.55 13.62 49.83
CA ALA A 910 -17.73 13.14 48.71
C ALA A 910 -17.39 11.63 48.76
N VAL A 911 -17.75 10.92 49.83
CA VAL A 911 -17.29 9.54 50.04
C VAL A 911 -18.38 8.54 49.63
N ALA A 912 -18.05 7.70 48.65
CA ALA A 912 -18.77 6.50 48.19
C ALA A 912 -19.94 6.67 47.17
N VAL A 913 -19.85 7.60 46.22
CA VAL A 913 -20.73 7.53 45.03
C VAL A 913 -20.09 6.59 44.00
N ALA A 914 -20.66 5.39 43.86
CA ALA A 914 -20.31 4.48 42.77
C ALA A 914 -20.51 5.20 41.42
N VAL A 915 -19.45 5.25 40.61
CA VAL A 915 -19.53 5.83 39.27
C VAL A 915 -20.47 4.96 38.45
N PRO A 916 -21.58 5.51 37.91
CA PRO A 916 -22.44 4.76 37.02
C PRO A 916 -21.62 4.30 35.82
N THR A 917 -21.53 2.99 35.62
CA THR A 917 -20.81 2.40 34.49
C THR A 917 -21.65 2.38 33.21
N ALA A 918 -22.90 2.83 33.27
CA ALA A 918 -23.78 2.98 32.12
C ALA A 918 -23.60 4.37 31.50
N LEU A 919 -23.45 4.40 30.17
CA LEU A 919 -23.36 5.66 29.43
C LEU A 919 -24.69 6.42 29.48
N PRO A 920 -24.67 7.76 29.48
CA PRO A 920 -25.87 8.56 29.31
C PRO A 920 -26.68 8.17 28.07
N ALA A 921 -28.00 8.34 28.12
CA ALA A 921 -28.85 8.14 26.95
C ALA A 921 -28.39 9.01 25.77
N PRO A 922 -28.47 8.52 24.51
CA PRO A 922 -28.18 9.35 23.35
C PRO A 922 -29.17 10.53 23.29
N LEU A 923 -28.66 11.71 22.93
CA LEU A 923 -29.48 12.88 22.64
C LEU A 923 -30.21 12.67 21.31
N PRO A 924 -31.46 13.16 21.20
CA PRO A 924 -32.14 13.22 19.91
C PRO A 924 -31.33 14.11 18.97
N VAL A 925 -31.08 13.62 17.76
CA VAL A 925 -30.33 14.32 16.72
C VAL A 925 -31.27 14.62 15.57
N GLU A 926 -31.30 15.86 15.11
CA GLU A 926 -32.05 16.25 13.92
C GLU A 926 -31.55 15.48 12.69
N ALA A 927 -32.48 15.00 11.86
CA ALA A 927 -32.12 14.21 10.69
C ALA A 927 -31.15 14.94 9.75
N ALA A 928 -31.27 16.26 9.64
CA ALA A 928 -30.38 17.09 8.82
C ALA A 928 -28.91 17.02 9.28
N ALA A 929 -28.64 16.95 10.58
CA ALA A 929 -27.29 16.82 11.12
C ALA A 929 -26.69 15.42 10.88
N LEU A 930 -27.54 14.42 10.69
CA LEU A 930 -27.13 13.06 10.33
C LEU A 930 -26.94 12.86 8.82
N ALA A 931 -27.51 13.75 8.00
CA ALA A 931 -27.53 13.61 6.56
C ALA A 931 -26.12 13.77 5.98
N THR A 932 -25.62 12.72 5.35
CA THR A 932 -24.40 12.72 4.54
C THR A 932 -24.81 12.81 3.05
N ARG A 933 -25.38 13.95 2.64
CA ARG A 933 -26.01 14.08 1.31
C ARG A 933 -24.98 13.96 0.20
N GLN A 934 -23.76 14.43 0.44
CA GLN A 934 -22.69 14.49 -0.55
C GLN A 934 -21.74 13.30 -0.48
N LEU A 935 -21.65 12.62 0.66
CA LEU A 935 -20.83 11.42 0.76
C LEU A 935 -21.52 10.22 0.07
N ARG A 936 -20.75 9.47 -0.71
CA ARG A 936 -21.17 8.18 -1.28
C ARG A 936 -20.97 7.08 -0.24
N VAL A 937 -21.88 7.03 0.74
CA VAL A 937 -21.82 6.07 1.86
C VAL A 937 -23.12 5.28 1.93
N CYS A 938 -23.02 3.96 2.10
CA CYS A 938 -24.17 3.16 2.50
C CYS A 938 -24.66 3.61 3.90
N ALA A 939 -25.90 4.06 3.99
CA ALA A 939 -26.48 4.61 5.21
C ALA A 939 -26.84 3.55 6.26
N ASN A 940 -26.74 2.25 5.94
CA ASN A 940 -26.89 1.21 6.96
C ASN A 940 -25.63 1.20 7.84
N PRO A 941 -25.70 1.55 9.13
CA PRO A 941 -24.54 1.53 10.03
C PRO A 941 -23.96 0.11 10.22
N LEU A 942 -24.77 -0.92 9.94
CA LEU A 942 -24.38 -2.34 9.97
C LEU A 942 -23.99 -2.88 8.59
N CYS A 943 -23.70 -2.01 7.62
CA CYS A 943 -23.29 -2.43 6.30
C CYS A 943 -21.95 -3.17 6.35
N ALA A 944 -22.00 -4.50 6.43
CA ALA A 944 -20.84 -5.39 6.33
C ALA A 944 -20.38 -5.62 4.88
N ASN A 945 -20.90 -4.86 3.91
CA ASN A 945 -20.47 -4.94 2.51
C ASN A 945 -19.09 -4.28 2.31
N SER A 946 -18.11 -4.82 3.03
CA SER A 946 -16.67 -4.59 2.84
C SER A 946 -16.08 -5.58 1.83
N GLY A 947 -16.89 -6.51 1.31
CA GLY A 947 -16.43 -7.54 0.39
C GLY A 947 -16.15 -7.06 -1.04
N ARG A 948 -16.47 -5.79 -1.36
CA ARG A 948 -16.09 -5.17 -2.64
C ARG A 948 -14.76 -4.43 -2.53
N ALA A 949 -14.02 -4.41 -3.63
CA ALA A 949 -12.69 -3.83 -3.76
C ALA A 949 -12.52 -2.38 -3.25
N ALA A 950 -13.49 -1.47 -3.37
CA ALA A 950 -13.43 -0.11 -2.78
C ALA A 950 -14.83 0.47 -2.48
N GLU A 951 -14.92 1.55 -1.68
CA GLU A 951 -16.21 2.25 -1.43
C GLU A 951 -16.71 2.91 -2.72
N ALA A 952 -15.79 3.42 -3.54
CA ALA A 952 -16.09 4.04 -4.83
C ALA A 952 -16.78 3.05 -5.79
N ASP A 953 -16.43 1.76 -5.69
CA ASP A 953 -16.95 0.66 -6.53
C ASP A 953 -18.35 0.19 -6.09
N LEU A 954 -18.85 0.66 -4.94
CA LEU A 954 -20.20 0.34 -4.51
C LEU A 954 -21.23 1.06 -5.39
N VAL A 955 -22.07 0.27 -6.05
CA VAL A 955 -23.29 0.75 -6.70
C VAL A 955 -24.31 1.11 -5.61
N LEU A 956 -24.32 2.38 -5.23
CA LEU A 956 -25.21 2.90 -4.20
C LEU A 956 -26.52 3.42 -4.81
N LYS A 957 -27.65 2.88 -4.38
CA LYS A 957 -28.99 3.34 -4.77
C LYS A 957 -29.51 4.35 -3.74
N GLN A 958 -30.01 5.50 -4.19
CA GLN A 958 -30.66 6.48 -3.32
C GLN A 958 -31.97 5.93 -2.75
N CYS A 959 -32.31 6.32 -1.53
CA CYS A 959 -33.64 6.09 -0.97
C CYS A 959 -34.69 6.78 -1.84
N ALA A 960 -35.72 6.05 -2.29
CA ALA A 960 -36.75 6.60 -3.16
C ALA A 960 -37.59 7.72 -2.50
N GLY A 961 -37.68 7.74 -1.17
CA GLY A 961 -38.42 8.74 -0.41
C GLY A 961 -37.66 10.07 -0.27
N CYS A 962 -36.63 10.08 0.57
CA CYS A 962 -35.89 11.31 0.89
C CYS A 962 -34.78 11.67 -0.10
N ARG A 963 -34.26 10.69 -0.88
CA ARG A 963 -33.07 10.80 -1.75
C ARG A 963 -31.78 11.27 -1.07
N ALA A 964 -31.82 11.56 0.23
CA ALA A 964 -30.71 12.07 1.02
C ALA A 964 -29.72 10.98 1.45
N VAL A 965 -30.20 9.73 1.59
CA VAL A 965 -29.38 8.58 1.96
C VAL A 965 -29.26 7.58 0.82
N ARG A 966 -28.17 6.80 0.81
CA ARG A 966 -27.90 5.78 -0.21
C ARG A 966 -27.67 4.41 0.42
N TYR A 967 -27.95 3.34 -0.31
CA TYR A 967 -27.74 1.96 0.15
C TYR A 967 -27.04 1.15 -0.93
N CYS A 968 -26.11 0.27 -0.54
CA CYS A 968 -25.43 -0.64 -1.47
C CYS A 968 -26.33 -1.79 -1.98
N GLY A 969 -27.55 -1.92 -1.44
CA GLY A 969 -28.54 -2.90 -1.88
C GLY A 969 -29.80 -2.90 -1.02
N ALA A 970 -30.83 -3.61 -1.49
CA ALA A 970 -32.13 -3.69 -0.81
C ALA A 970 -32.05 -4.34 0.57
N ALA A 971 -31.09 -5.24 0.81
CA ALA A 971 -30.86 -5.85 2.12
C ALA A 971 -30.45 -4.79 3.16
N CYS A 972 -29.49 -3.93 2.84
CA CYS A 972 -29.08 -2.83 3.71
C CYS A 972 -30.19 -1.80 3.93
N GLN A 973 -30.99 -1.52 2.89
CA GLN A 973 -32.16 -0.63 3.04
C GLN A 973 -33.18 -1.22 4.02
N ARG A 974 -33.55 -2.49 3.88
CA ARG A 974 -34.50 -3.16 4.78
C ARG A 974 -34.00 -3.22 6.22
N ALA A 975 -32.72 -3.55 6.41
CA ALA A 975 -32.11 -3.61 7.73
C ALA A 975 -32.14 -2.25 8.46
N HIS A 976 -31.90 -1.16 7.74
CA HIS A 976 -31.92 0.20 8.31
C HIS A 976 -33.32 0.85 8.32
N TRP A 977 -34.34 0.21 7.72
CA TRP A 977 -35.63 0.88 7.49
C TRP A 977 -36.37 1.25 8.77
N SER A 978 -36.31 0.43 9.82
CA SER A 978 -36.96 0.70 11.11
C SER A 978 -36.49 2.02 11.74
N GLU A 979 -35.19 2.29 11.71
CA GLU A 979 -34.57 3.52 12.21
C GLU A 979 -34.78 4.69 11.22
N HIS A 980 -34.62 4.43 9.91
CA HIS A 980 -34.71 5.48 8.89
C HIS A 980 -36.14 5.97 8.63
N ARG A 981 -37.19 5.16 8.87
CA ARG A 981 -38.57 5.49 8.47
C ARG A 981 -39.04 6.85 8.98
N ALA A 982 -38.77 7.18 10.24
CA ALA A 982 -39.13 8.47 10.82
C ALA A 982 -38.34 9.61 10.17
N LEU A 983 -37.02 9.44 10.07
CA LEU A 983 -36.09 10.43 9.49
C LEU A 983 -36.33 10.66 7.99
N CYS A 984 -36.89 9.69 7.27
CA CYS A 984 -37.12 9.77 5.83
C CYS A 984 -38.08 10.91 5.48
N ALA A 985 -39.14 11.12 6.27
CA ALA A 985 -40.10 12.19 6.05
C ALA A 985 -39.48 13.57 6.32
N GLU A 986 -38.75 13.70 7.43
CA GLU A 986 -38.05 14.93 7.80
C GLU A 986 -37.00 15.33 6.75
N LEU A 987 -36.18 14.37 6.30
CA LEU A 987 -35.18 14.60 5.26
C LEU A 987 -35.80 14.97 3.92
N LYS A 988 -36.96 14.40 3.59
CA LYS A 988 -37.71 14.73 2.38
C LYS A 988 -38.19 16.19 2.44
N ALA A 989 -38.82 16.60 3.56
CA ALA A 989 -39.28 17.97 3.76
C ALA A 989 -38.12 18.98 3.72
N ALA A 990 -37.00 18.64 4.37
CA ALA A 990 -35.78 19.44 4.35
C ALA A 990 -35.06 19.44 2.98
N ALA A 991 -35.48 18.62 2.02
CA ALA A 991 -34.95 18.61 0.66
C ALA A 991 -35.85 19.36 -0.32
N THR A 992 -37.18 19.37 -0.10
CA THR A 992 -38.14 20.11 -0.95
C THR A 992 -38.22 21.59 -0.63
N GLY A 993 -37.67 22.03 0.52
CA GLY A 993 -37.74 23.43 0.94
C GLY A 993 -39.13 23.86 1.42
N GLU A 994 -40.10 22.94 1.46
CA GLU A 994 -41.49 23.21 1.82
C GLU A 994 -41.73 23.44 3.33
N GLY A 995 -40.69 23.33 4.15
CA GLY A 995 -40.78 23.44 5.62
C GLY A 995 -40.31 24.77 6.22
N MET A 996 -39.98 25.77 5.41
CA MET A 996 -39.41 27.06 5.87
C MET A 996 -40.34 28.26 5.64
N GLY A 997 -41.63 27.99 5.38
CA GLY A 997 -42.69 28.98 5.20
C GLY A 997 -43.46 29.27 6.49
#